data_AF-A0A5J5H4D1-F1
#
_entry.id   AF-A0A5J5H4D1-F1
#
_cell.length_a   1.000
_cell.length_b   1.000
_cell.length_c   1.000
_cell.angle_alpha   90.00
_cell.angle_beta   90.00
_cell.angle_gamma   90.00
#
_symmetry.space_group_name_H-M   'P 1'
#
loop_
_entity.id
_entity.type
_entity.pdbx_description
1 polymer ?
#
loop_
_entity_poly.entity_id
_entity_poly.type
_entity_poly.pdbx_seq_one_letter_code
_entity_poly.pdbx_strand_id
1 'polypeptide(L)'
;MKNYKKLGIIPLSTVLSLGLIIPTAGAAPLLNEQQGPFQIRIAEVDSEITKADLIQRVKSLFPGKFDFLKEKDFEMSSGHYFPENDTIRYDLSFFKEVKGKQIYGSFGFVGKDLQIEYFHYQPANAQDALFPPKVTKDEAQETATAFLKSFTKNGEYQLDTVNDYYPPAQTLVEPIRYTFSFVHTEKQIPVSDQTIQITVLGNGEIVEFFRNYIKNGKQTYDDSAKVLPKDEILAKVKDNLGVELRYKVDFNFQTGKPYVKLVYQQTGSVQGVHALTSQWQNADGFSSELPAVKGIQYISSNPLPPRDSDLSVEKAKAFAEQLLKVDSDKVKLTIEAVHEREHYLGQKVISVQYMYETKDGGGYGAELLFDQKTGDIIQYYDVKRDLLNEIGEEPENGVSITKEEAEAKAVQFLKEYVPSYLHDYSMPTDEGYFAEEGIYYFSFPRVVDGIIVDGDQMFVSISEDGTLVNLGAEKLPIENWPSQEGIKSKEEAAAKFSEGINLELRYVTEENSEDNHYNLVYVPVFNGKIYSYIDAYTGEWNSTNTEEIEKHVSHPWAEKELNYLIQTGIIGVEDPAAFNGNASITKGEAIEVIMKSLTPIYSIFDGEHEDSEQTFENIGQDHPLYLYIERAVSMGILDQGAAEFDIDAMLTREELAAWYIRALGLEKAAKQGDIYKLKFADAANVQSQYKGHVALANTYGILQGSKGGYFNPDQEVTYAQLAVSILRLAKEAYERNPYMY
;
A
#
# COMPACT_ATOMS: atom_id res chain seq x y z
N MET A 1 -75.32 16.58 38.25
CA MET A 1 -74.44 17.19 39.26
C MET A 1 -73.02 16.63 39.07
N LYS A 2 -72.09 17.55 38.76
CA LYS A 2 -70.62 17.56 38.92
C LYS A 2 -69.77 16.29 38.65
N ASN A 3 -68.90 16.45 37.64
CA ASN A 3 -67.66 15.74 37.32
C ASN A 3 -66.67 15.62 38.49
N TYR A 4 -65.78 14.62 38.44
CA TYR A 4 -64.31 14.82 38.58
C TYR A 4 -63.49 13.73 37.87
N LYS A 5 -62.33 14.18 37.35
CA LYS A 5 -61.41 13.54 36.41
C LYS A 5 -60.45 12.54 37.07
N LYS A 6 -59.94 11.62 36.25
CA LYS A 6 -58.87 10.64 36.51
C LYS A 6 -57.52 11.34 36.75
N LEU A 7 -56.75 10.82 37.71
CA LEU A 7 -55.32 11.07 37.93
C LEU A 7 -54.59 9.72 37.80
N GLY A 8 -53.47 9.73 37.06
CA GLY A 8 -52.63 8.58 36.78
C GLY A 8 -51.82 8.13 37.98
N ILE A 9 -51.51 6.82 37.99
CA ILE A 9 -50.70 6.15 39.00
C ILE A 9 -49.31 5.95 38.40
N ILE A 10 -48.29 6.47 39.07
CA ILE A 10 -46.89 6.09 38.92
C ILE A 10 -46.61 5.03 39.99
N PRO A 11 -45.90 3.95 39.65
CA PRO A 11 -44.87 3.49 40.58
C PRO A 11 -43.50 3.38 39.90
N LEU A 12 -42.52 3.90 40.63
CA LEU A 12 -41.09 3.77 40.43
C LEU A 12 -40.69 2.33 40.08
N SER A 13 -39.86 2.19 39.07
CA SER A 13 -38.90 1.08 38.98
C SER A 13 -37.52 1.67 38.66
N THR A 14 -36.65 1.61 39.66
CA THR A 14 -35.20 1.76 39.57
C THR A 14 -34.65 0.78 38.55
N VAL A 15 -34.16 1.28 37.41
CA VAL A 15 -33.32 0.51 36.49
C VAL A 15 -31.87 0.75 36.90
N LEU A 16 -31.25 -0.28 37.48
CA LEU A 16 -29.80 -0.42 37.50
C LEU A 16 -29.31 -0.43 36.04
N SER A 17 -28.65 0.65 35.60
CA SER A 17 -27.81 0.62 34.41
C SER A 17 -26.54 -0.16 34.76
N LEU A 18 -26.62 -1.48 34.62
CA LEU A 18 -25.42 -2.32 34.50
C LEU A 18 -24.72 -1.92 33.21
N GLY A 19 -23.66 -1.14 33.35
CA GLY A 19 -22.68 -0.92 32.28
C GLY A 19 -22.12 -2.27 31.88
N LEU A 20 -22.46 -2.71 30.67
CA LEU A 20 -21.73 -3.76 30.00
C LEU A 20 -20.40 -3.14 29.58
N ILE A 21 -19.37 -3.43 30.38
CA ILE A 21 -17.98 -3.32 29.96
C ILE A 21 -17.84 -4.27 28.78
N ILE A 22 -17.78 -3.72 27.57
CA ILE A 22 -17.34 -4.44 26.38
C ILE A 22 -15.88 -4.82 26.65
N PRO A 23 -15.47 -6.08 26.54
CA PRO A 23 -14.06 -6.43 26.63
C PRO A 23 -13.33 -5.74 25.48
N THR A 24 -12.33 -4.93 25.83
CA THR A 24 -11.31 -4.40 24.94
C THR A 24 -10.61 -5.58 24.26
N ALA A 25 -11.03 -5.88 23.03
CA ALA A 25 -10.37 -6.82 22.15
C ALA A 25 -9.79 -6.03 20.98
N GLY A 26 -8.47 -5.83 21.02
CA GLY A 26 -7.58 -5.46 19.92
C GLY A 26 -8.10 -4.40 18.96
N ALA A 27 -7.82 -3.13 19.25
CA ALA A 27 -7.65 -2.15 18.19
C ALA A 27 -6.43 -2.56 17.37
N ALA A 28 -6.66 -3.32 16.30
CA ALA A 28 -5.74 -3.29 15.17
C ALA A 28 -5.82 -1.88 14.58
N PRO A 29 -4.69 -1.23 14.24
CA PRO A 29 -4.76 0.01 13.48
C PRO A 29 -5.48 -0.34 12.17
N LEU A 30 -6.65 0.27 11.98
CA LEU A 30 -7.26 0.36 10.67
C LEU A 30 -6.22 1.06 9.80
N LEU A 31 -5.53 0.27 8.97
CA LEU A 31 -4.70 0.75 7.89
C LEU A 31 -5.48 1.86 7.18
N ASN A 32 -4.79 2.96 6.87
CA ASN A 32 -5.29 4.08 6.07
C ASN A 32 -5.97 3.54 4.80
N GLU A 33 -7.27 3.26 4.89
CA GLU A 33 -8.18 3.50 3.79
C GLU A 33 -8.00 4.98 3.48
N GLN A 34 -7.60 5.29 2.25
CA GLN A 34 -7.78 6.62 1.70
C GLN A 34 -9.17 7.07 2.13
N GLN A 35 -9.26 8.09 2.97
CA GLN A 35 -10.52 8.64 3.42
C GLN A 35 -11.24 9.15 2.18
N GLY A 36 -12.09 8.30 1.60
CA GLY A 36 -13.09 8.72 0.65
C GLY A 36 -14.08 9.65 1.35
N PRO A 37 -14.74 10.56 0.59
CA PRO A 37 -15.64 11.52 1.18
C PRO A 37 -16.80 10.86 1.95
N PHE A 38 -17.25 11.58 2.97
CA PHE A 38 -18.07 11.13 4.10
C PHE A 38 -19.40 10.42 3.76
N GLN A 39 -19.78 9.47 4.63
CA GLN A 39 -21.13 8.89 4.69
C GLN A 39 -22.16 9.90 5.24
N ILE A 40 -23.03 10.44 4.38
CA ILE A 40 -24.33 10.94 4.86
C ILE A 40 -25.26 9.74 5.02
N ARG A 41 -25.35 9.21 6.25
CA ARG A 41 -26.24 8.09 6.58
C ARG A 41 -27.70 8.53 6.42
N ILE A 42 -28.38 7.97 5.42
CA ILE A 42 -29.84 8.08 5.31
C ILE A 42 -30.44 7.19 6.38
N ALA A 43 -31.46 7.67 7.10
CA ALA A 43 -32.24 6.79 7.97
C ALA A 43 -32.85 5.65 7.14
N GLU A 44 -32.86 4.42 7.67
CA GLU A 44 -33.39 3.17 7.07
C GLU A 44 -34.85 3.25 6.53
N VAL A 45 -35.51 4.41 6.60
CA VAL A 45 -36.96 4.60 6.42
C VAL A 45 -37.34 5.11 5.02
N ASP A 46 -36.39 5.53 4.17
CA ASP A 46 -36.67 6.09 2.82
C ASP A 46 -36.15 5.26 1.63
N SER A 47 -35.53 4.08 1.83
CA SER A 47 -35.04 3.25 0.72
C SER A 47 -36.08 2.24 0.18
N GLU A 48 -36.36 2.28 -1.12
CA GLU A 48 -37.22 1.29 -1.81
C GLU A 48 -36.61 -0.14 -1.83
N ILE A 49 -35.28 -0.26 -1.66
CA ILE A 49 -34.54 -1.52 -1.69
C ILE A 49 -34.44 -2.09 -0.28
N THR A 50 -34.80 -3.37 -0.13
CA THR A 50 -34.72 -4.08 1.15
C THR A 50 -33.47 -4.95 1.25
N LYS A 51 -33.11 -5.33 2.47
CA LYS A 51 -32.07 -6.34 2.74
C LYS A 51 -32.30 -7.66 1.99
N ALA A 52 -33.56 -8.08 1.85
CA ALA A 52 -33.91 -9.29 1.12
C ALA A 52 -33.59 -9.17 -0.38
N ASP A 53 -33.80 -7.99 -0.96
CA ASP A 53 -33.46 -7.72 -2.37
C ASP A 53 -31.94 -7.79 -2.59
N LEU A 54 -31.14 -7.22 -1.67
CA LEU A 54 -29.68 -7.32 -1.72
C LEU A 54 -29.19 -8.76 -1.58
N ILE A 55 -29.75 -9.54 -0.65
CA ILE A 55 -29.40 -10.96 -0.48
C ILE A 55 -29.75 -11.76 -1.74
N GLN A 56 -30.90 -11.48 -2.37
CA GLN A 56 -31.28 -12.12 -3.63
C GLN A 56 -30.31 -11.75 -4.75
N ARG A 57 -29.89 -10.49 -4.81
CA ARG A 57 -28.88 -10.02 -5.78
C ARG A 57 -27.54 -10.73 -5.60
N VAL A 58 -27.05 -10.84 -4.36
CA VAL A 58 -25.82 -11.59 -4.04
C VAL A 58 -25.95 -13.05 -4.50
N LYS A 59 -27.05 -13.74 -4.21
CA LYS A 59 -27.26 -15.13 -4.65
C LYS A 59 -27.30 -15.29 -6.17
N SER A 60 -27.80 -14.28 -6.88
CA SER A 60 -27.79 -14.26 -8.34
C SER A 60 -26.38 -14.10 -8.92
N LEU A 61 -25.54 -13.26 -8.32
CA LEU A 61 -24.17 -13.01 -8.77
C LEU A 61 -23.21 -14.12 -8.37
N PHE A 62 -23.48 -14.80 -7.24
CA PHE A 62 -22.66 -15.86 -6.70
C PHE A 62 -23.47 -17.15 -6.43
N PRO A 63 -23.96 -17.84 -7.48
CA PRO A 63 -24.81 -19.01 -7.31
C PRO A 63 -24.16 -20.09 -6.43
N GLY A 64 -24.82 -20.49 -5.35
CA GLY A 64 -24.37 -21.55 -4.44
C GLY A 64 -23.26 -21.17 -3.46
N LYS A 65 -22.57 -20.04 -3.65
CA LYS A 65 -21.38 -19.68 -2.86
C LYS A 65 -21.73 -19.27 -1.42
N PHE A 66 -22.81 -18.52 -1.25
CA PHE A 66 -23.22 -17.94 0.04
C PHE A 66 -24.46 -18.61 0.65
N ASP A 67 -24.83 -19.81 0.19
CA ASP A 67 -26.04 -20.53 0.65
C ASP A 67 -26.00 -20.95 2.13
N PHE A 68 -24.80 -20.97 2.74
CA PHE A 68 -24.64 -21.25 4.16
C PHE A 68 -25.00 -20.04 5.07
N LEU A 69 -25.22 -18.85 4.48
CA LEU A 69 -25.64 -17.65 5.19
C LEU A 69 -27.17 -17.54 5.23
N LYS A 70 -27.68 -17.09 6.38
CA LYS A 70 -29.09 -16.77 6.61
C LYS A 70 -29.26 -15.25 6.63
N GLU A 71 -30.48 -14.78 6.42
CA GLU A 71 -30.79 -13.34 6.43
C GLU A 71 -30.32 -12.62 7.70
N LYS A 72 -30.42 -13.28 8.85
CA LYS A 72 -29.95 -12.76 10.15
C LYS A 72 -28.42 -12.63 10.27
N ASP A 73 -27.66 -13.27 9.38
CA ASP A 73 -26.20 -13.25 9.41
C ASP A 73 -25.64 -12.02 8.67
N PHE A 74 -26.50 -11.32 7.91
CA PHE A 74 -26.13 -10.10 7.20
C PHE A 74 -26.45 -8.84 8.02
N GLU A 75 -25.75 -7.76 7.74
CA GLU A 75 -26.04 -6.39 8.17
C GLU A 75 -26.16 -5.53 6.90
N MET A 76 -27.02 -4.52 6.93
CA MET A 76 -27.27 -3.62 5.79
C MET A 76 -27.08 -2.17 6.22
N SER A 77 -26.42 -1.38 5.37
CA SER A 77 -26.39 0.08 5.46
C SER A 77 -26.69 0.70 4.11
N SER A 78 -27.07 1.98 4.10
CA SER A 78 -27.26 2.76 2.89
C SER A 78 -26.91 4.23 3.13
N GLY A 79 -26.47 4.92 2.08
CA GLY A 79 -26.04 6.30 2.18
C GLY A 79 -25.67 6.94 0.85
N HIS A 80 -25.47 8.27 0.90
CA HIS A 80 -24.75 9.01 -0.12
C HIS A 80 -23.28 9.04 0.28
N TYR A 81 -22.40 8.68 -0.66
CA TYR A 81 -20.96 8.54 -0.42
C TYR A 81 -20.14 9.65 -1.09
N PHE A 82 -20.74 10.43 -1.98
CA PHE A 82 -20.05 11.51 -2.68
C PHE A 82 -20.90 12.78 -2.58
N PRO A 83 -20.31 13.95 -2.23
CA PRO A 83 -21.04 15.20 -2.01
C PRO A 83 -21.87 15.64 -3.22
N GLU A 84 -21.42 15.30 -4.42
CA GLU A 84 -22.06 15.65 -5.69
C GLU A 84 -23.00 14.56 -6.24
N ASN A 85 -23.23 13.48 -5.48
CA ASN A 85 -23.94 12.30 -5.98
C ASN A 85 -25.17 11.92 -5.15
N ASP A 86 -26.35 12.19 -5.72
CA ASP A 86 -27.64 11.77 -5.18
C ASP A 86 -27.94 10.27 -5.35
N THR A 87 -27.01 9.47 -5.88
CA THR A 87 -27.22 8.02 -6.04
C THR A 87 -26.98 7.30 -4.74
N ILE A 88 -28.06 6.68 -4.25
CA ILE A 88 -28.04 5.84 -3.07
C ILE A 88 -27.16 4.60 -3.34
N ARG A 89 -26.27 4.33 -2.41
CA ARG A 89 -25.52 3.08 -2.32
C ARG A 89 -26.05 2.22 -1.20
N TYR A 90 -25.91 0.92 -1.38
CA TYR A 90 -26.38 -0.09 -0.46
C TYR A 90 -25.26 -1.07 -0.17
N ASP A 91 -24.95 -1.24 1.10
CA ASP A 91 -23.92 -2.16 1.55
C ASP A 91 -24.57 -3.30 2.29
N LEU A 92 -24.09 -4.50 2.00
CA LEU A 92 -24.46 -5.71 2.68
C LEU A 92 -23.18 -6.36 3.20
N SER A 93 -23.06 -6.56 4.51
CA SER A 93 -21.90 -7.22 5.11
C SER A 93 -22.34 -8.42 5.94
N PHE A 94 -21.42 -9.34 6.23
CA PHE A 94 -21.65 -10.41 7.18
C PHE A 94 -20.37 -10.73 7.93
N PHE A 95 -20.54 -11.18 9.17
CA PHE A 95 -19.48 -11.76 9.99
C PHE A 95 -20.00 -13.06 10.59
N LYS A 96 -19.26 -14.15 10.42
CA LYS A 96 -19.71 -15.48 10.88
C LYS A 96 -18.55 -16.39 11.22
N GLU A 97 -18.74 -17.21 12.25
CA GLU A 97 -17.83 -18.31 12.51
C GLU A 97 -18.24 -19.58 11.74
N VAL A 98 -17.33 -20.13 10.93
CA VAL A 98 -17.50 -21.37 10.19
C VAL A 98 -16.32 -22.30 10.51
N LYS A 99 -16.61 -23.45 11.13
CA LYS A 99 -15.60 -24.44 11.55
C LYS A 99 -14.48 -23.84 12.43
N GLY A 100 -14.83 -22.94 13.36
CA GLY A 100 -13.87 -22.29 14.26
C GLY A 100 -13.05 -21.17 13.63
N LYS A 101 -13.33 -20.79 12.37
CA LYS A 101 -12.70 -19.65 11.68
C LYS A 101 -13.72 -18.54 11.51
N GLN A 102 -13.34 -17.32 11.85
CA GLN A 102 -14.15 -16.16 11.52
C GLN A 102 -14.04 -15.91 10.02
N ILE A 103 -15.16 -15.62 9.38
CA ILE A 103 -15.22 -15.21 7.98
C ILE A 103 -16.00 -13.91 7.91
N TYR A 104 -15.53 -13.04 7.03
CA TYR A 104 -16.13 -11.74 6.75
C TYR A 104 -16.35 -11.61 5.25
N GLY A 105 -17.41 -10.91 4.87
CA GLY A 105 -17.56 -10.43 3.50
C GLY A 105 -18.48 -9.22 3.42
N SER A 106 -18.27 -8.43 2.39
CA SER A 106 -19.01 -7.21 2.09
C SER A 106 -19.34 -7.11 0.61
N PHE A 107 -20.45 -6.46 0.31
CA PHE A 107 -20.94 -6.19 -1.04
C PHE A 107 -21.47 -4.77 -1.09
N GLY A 108 -21.00 -3.97 -2.05
CA GLY A 108 -21.55 -2.64 -2.34
C GLY A 108 -22.35 -2.64 -3.63
N PHE A 109 -23.51 -2.00 -3.60
CA PHE A 109 -24.40 -1.85 -4.75
C PHE A 109 -24.79 -0.40 -4.97
N VAL A 110 -24.91 -0.01 -6.25
CA VAL A 110 -25.27 1.35 -6.66
C VAL A 110 -26.64 1.37 -7.35
N GLY A 111 -27.47 2.33 -6.94
CA GLY A 111 -28.73 2.67 -7.61
C GLY A 111 -29.80 1.58 -7.55
N LYS A 112 -30.93 1.82 -8.25
CA LYS A 112 -32.10 0.91 -8.24
C LYS A 112 -31.85 -0.42 -8.97
N ASP A 113 -30.90 -0.44 -9.89
CA ASP A 113 -30.54 -1.64 -10.66
C ASP A 113 -29.62 -2.61 -9.88
N LEU A 114 -29.19 -2.22 -8.67
CA LEU A 114 -28.27 -2.99 -7.82
C LEU A 114 -27.03 -3.45 -8.60
N GLN A 115 -26.38 -2.50 -9.27
CA GLN A 115 -25.10 -2.76 -9.92
C GLN A 115 -24.04 -2.96 -8.85
N ILE A 116 -23.27 -4.05 -8.95
CA ILE A 116 -22.19 -4.31 -8.00
C ILE A 116 -21.03 -3.34 -8.24
N GLU A 117 -20.64 -2.62 -7.19
CA GLU A 117 -19.53 -1.66 -7.19
C GLU A 117 -18.29 -2.29 -6.56
N TYR A 118 -18.47 -2.97 -5.42
CA TYR A 118 -17.38 -3.73 -4.80
C TYR A 118 -17.88 -5.03 -4.15
N PHE A 119 -16.97 -5.98 -3.98
CA PHE A 119 -17.15 -7.17 -3.19
C PHE A 119 -15.83 -7.58 -2.56
N HIS A 120 -15.88 -7.96 -1.28
CA HIS A 120 -14.76 -8.55 -0.56
C HIS A 120 -15.22 -9.78 0.23
N TYR A 121 -14.39 -10.81 0.29
CA TYR A 121 -14.67 -12.02 1.06
C TYR A 121 -13.40 -12.71 1.52
N GLN A 122 -13.36 -13.05 2.81
CA GLN A 122 -12.32 -13.88 3.40
C GLN A 122 -12.83 -15.32 3.57
N PRO A 123 -12.41 -16.28 2.72
CA PRO A 123 -12.87 -17.66 2.80
C PRO A 123 -12.25 -18.43 3.98
N ALA A 124 -13.04 -19.32 4.59
CA ALA A 124 -12.55 -20.23 5.64
C ALA A 124 -11.44 -21.19 5.15
N ASN A 125 -11.41 -21.45 3.84
CA ASN A 125 -10.43 -22.27 3.13
C ASN A 125 -9.35 -21.43 2.43
N ALA A 126 -9.14 -20.16 2.80
CA ALA A 126 -8.04 -19.34 2.25
C ALA A 126 -6.64 -19.99 2.40
N GLN A 127 -6.46 -20.86 3.39
CA GLN A 127 -5.24 -21.67 3.54
C GLN A 127 -4.92 -22.54 2.32
N ASP A 128 -5.95 -23.00 1.60
CA ASP A 128 -5.78 -23.81 0.39
C ASP A 128 -5.15 -23.03 -0.77
N ALA A 129 -5.03 -21.71 -0.62
CA ALA A 129 -4.41 -20.81 -1.59
C ALA A 129 -2.97 -20.43 -1.22
N LEU A 130 -2.43 -20.93 -0.10
CA LEU A 130 -1.00 -20.81 0.18
C LEU A 130 -0.18 -21.57 -0.87
N PHE A 131 1.10 -21.23 -1.01
CA PHE A 131 1.99 -21.96 -1.90
C PHE A 131 2.12 -23.45 -1.49
N PRO A 132 2.12 -24.40 -2.46
CA PRO A 132 1.90 -24.19 -3.88
C PRO A 132 0.43 -23.92 -4.23
N PRO A 133 0.15 -22.99 -5.17
CA PRO A 133 -1.22 -22.71 -5.56
C PRO A 133 -1.83 -23.94 -6.26
N LYS A 134 -3.14 -24.13 -6.09
CA LYS A 134 -3.95 -25.17 -6.76
C LYS A 134 -4.29 -24.80 -8.19
N VAL A 135 -4.34 -23.50 -8.51
CA VAL A 135 -4.57 -22.98 -9.86
C VAL A 135 -3.39 -22.10 -10.30
N THR A 136 -3.10 -22.15 -11.60
CA THR A 136 -2.15 -21.26 -12.27
C THR A 136 -2.74 -19.86 -12.46
N LYS A 137 -1.89 -18.87 -12.75
CA LYS A 137 -2.32 -17.50 -13.11
C LYS A 137 -3.29 -17.53 -14.31
N ASP A 138 -3.03 -18.37 -15.30
CA ASP A 138 -3.90 -18.52 -16.48
C ASP A 138 -5.29 -19.08 -16.13
N GLU A 139 -5.36 -20.14 -15.32
CA GLU A 139 -6.63 -20.70 -14.83
C GLU A 139 -7.40 -19.70 -13.94
N ALA A 140 -6.67 -18.90 -13.16
CA ALA A 140 -7.26 -17.82 -12.38
C ALA A 140 -7.81 -16.69 -13.27
N GLN A 141 -7.12 -16.34 -14.36
CA GLN A 141 -7.58 -15.36 -15.34
C GLN A 141 -8.85 -15.84 -16.05
N GLU A 142 -8.92 -17.12 -16.43
CA GLU A 142 -10.13 -17.72 -17.00
C GLU A 142 -11.31 -17.63 -16.01
N THR A 143 -11.04 -17.88 -14.72
CA THR A 143 -12.03 -17.75 -13.64
C THR A 143 -12.54 -16.31 -13.49
N ALA A 144 -11.63 -15.33 -13.46
CA ALA A 144 -11.98 -13.91 -13.40
C ALA A 144 -12.80 -13.47 -14.63
N THR A 145 -12.38 -13.89 -15.82
CA THR A 145 -13.08 -13.59 -17.08
C THR A 145 -14.48 -14.21 -17.13
N ALA A 146 -14.66 -15.41 -16.58
CA ALA A 146 -15.97 -16.04 -16.47
C ALA A 146 -16.89 -15.30 -15.49
N PHE A 147 -16.35 -14.83 -14.36
CA PHE A 147 -17.09 -14.04 -13.38
C PHE A 147 -17.53 -12.68 -13.94
N LEU A 148 -16.66 -11.98 -14.67
CA LEU A 148 -16.96 -10.71 -15.33
C LEU A 148 -18.24 -10.79 -16.19
N LYS A 149 -18.42 -11.89 -16.93
CA LYS A 149 -19.58 -12.13 -17.81
C LYS A 149 -20.92 -12.24 -17.06
N SER A 150 -20.90 -12.40 -15.73
CA SER A 150 -22.13 -12.50 -14.93
C SER A 150 -22.84 -11.17 -14.71
N PHE A 151 -22.15 -10.04 -14.94
CA PHE A 151 -22.69 -8.68 -14.73
C PHE A 151 -22.29 -7.67 -15.82
N THR A 152 -21.63 -8.11 -16.90
CA THR A 152 -21.35 -7.31 -18.10
C THR A 152 -21.85 -8.02 -19.36
N LYS A 153 -22.04 -7.29 -20.47
CA LYS A 153 -22.35 -7.92 -21.76
C LYS A 153 -21.07 -8.37 -22.46
N ASN A 154 -21.20 -9.39 -23.31
CA ASN A 154 -20.08 -9.88 -24.11
C ASN A 154 -19.48 -8.76 -24.97
N GLY A 155 -18.17 -8.55 -24.84
CA GLY A 155 -17.42 -7.58 -25.64
C GLY A 155 -17.45 -6.14 -25.10
N GLU A 156 -18.03 -5.89 -23.92
CA GLU A 156 -17.98 -4.58 -23.25
C GLU A 156 -16.66 -4.33 -22.53
N TYR A 157 -15.88 -5.36 -22.20
CA TYR A 157 -14.64 -5.24 -21.44
C TYR A 157 -13.55 -6.12 -22.05
N GLN A 158 -12.30 -5.69 -21.91
CA GLN A 158 -11.11 -6.46 -22.25
C GLN A 158 -10.09 -6.43 -21.10
N LEU A 159 -9.16 -7.39 -21.07
CA LEU A 159 -8.05 -7.39 -20.11
C LEU A 159 -7.18 -6.15 -20.33
N ASP A 160 -6.91 -5.38 -19.27
CA ASP A 160 -6.02 -4.22 -19.29
C ASP A 160 -4.62 -4.67 -18.87
N THR A 161 -3.74 -4.84 -19.86
CA THR A 161 -2.35 -5.30 -19.66
C THR A 161 -1.38 -4.17 -19.34
N VAL A 162 -1.87 -2.94 -19.32
CA VAL A 162 -1.05 -1.73 -19.15
C VAL A 162 -0.91 -1.33 -17.68
N ASN A 163 -1.88 -1.74 -16.84
CA ASN A 163 -1.99 -1.42 -15.42
C ASN A 163 -1.84 -2.66 -14.52
N ASP A 164 -0.89 -3.54 -14.83
CA ASP A 164 -0.60 -4.70 -13.96
C ASP A 164 -0.03 -4.20 -12.62
N TYR A 165 -0.88 -4.18 -11.59
CA TYR A 165 -0.48 -3.97 -10.20
C TYR A 165 0.07 -5.27 -9.62
N TYR A 166 1.35 -5.27 -9.27
CA TYR A 166 1.96 -6.36 -8.51
C TYR A 166 1.92 -6.00 -7.03
N PRO A 167 1.30 -6.84 -6.19
CA PRO A 167 1.37 -6.62 -4.75
C PRO A 167 2.83 -6.70 -4.27
N PRO A 168 3.18 -5.98 -3.19
CA PRO A 168 4.51 -6.11 -2.58
C PRO A 168 4.79 -7.57 -2.20
N ALA A 169 6.06 -7.89 -1.97
CA ALA A 169 6.47 -9.26 -1.66
C ALA A 169 5.64 -9.86 -0.51
N GLN A 170 4.99 -10.97 -0.80
CA GLN A 170 4.09 -11.67 0.13
C GLN A 170 4.89 -12.60 1.04
N THR A 171 4.50 -12.66 2.32
CA THR A 171 5.01 -13.70 3.22
C THR A 171 4.48 -15.08 2.83
N LEU A 172 5.06 -16.15 3.36
CA LEU A 172 4.59 -17.52 3.10
C LEU A 172 3.28 -17.86 3.83
N VAL A 173 2.87 -17.01 4.77
CA VAL A 173 1.60 -17.15 5.52
C VAL A 173 0.46 -16.40 4.82
N GLU A 174 0.70 -15.75 3.70
CA GLU A 174 -0.34 -15.09 2.92
C GLU A 174 -0.88 -15.97 1.78
N PRO A 175 -2.21 -16.01 1.58
CA PRO A 175 -2.80 -16.64 0.39
C PRO A 175 -2.27 -16.02 -0.90
N ILE A 176 -1.87 -16.85 -1.86
CA ILE A 176 -1.50 -16.39 -3.20
C ILE A 176 -2.71 -15.70 -3.83
N ARG A 177 -2.48 -14.52 -4.41
CA ARG A 177 -3.51 -13.69 -5.06
C ARG A 177 -3.11 -13.39 -6.49
N TYR A 178 -4.04 -13.59 -7.41
CA TYR A 178 -3.95 -13.16 -8.79
C TYR A 178 -5.00 -12.09 -9.04
N THR A 179 -4.55 -10.86 -9.28
CA THR A 179 -5.43 -9.71 -9.56
C THR A 179 -5.39 -9.40 -11.04
N PHE A 180 -6.56 -9.25 -11.65
CA PHE A 180 -6.71 -8.94 -13.07
C PHE A 180 -7.51 -7.65 -13.22
N SER A 181 -7.00 -6.72 -14.02
CA SER A 181 -7.71 -5.50 -14.41
C SER A 181 -8.38 -5.68 -15.76
N PHE A 182 -9.63 -5.24 -15.86
CA PHE A 182 -10.41 -5.23 -17.09
C PHE A 182 -10.89 -3.81 -17.34
N VAL A 183 -10.73 -3.32 -18.57
CA VAL A 183 -11.14 -1.97 -18.98
C VAL A 183 -12.35 -2.04 -19.89
N HIS A 184 -13.33 -1.15 -19.67
CA HIS A 184 -14.48 -1.02 -20.55
C HIS A 184 -14.02 -0.58 -21.95
N THR A 185 -14.72 -1.02 -22.98
CA THR A 185 -14.44 -0.60 -24.36
C THR A 185 -15.67 -0.01 -25.01
N GLU A 186 -15.53 1.19 -25.56
CA GLU A 186 -16.51 1.78 -26.47
C GLU A 186 -15.98 1.63 -27.90
N LYS A 187 -16.73 0.95 -28.77
CA LYS A 187 -16.30 0.59 -30.15
C LYS A 187 -14.91 -0.08 -30.20
N GLN A 188 -14.60 -0.97 -29.24
CA GLN A 188 -13.30 -1.66 -29.10
C GLN A 188 -12.12 -0.74 -28.73
N ILE A 189 -12.40 0.47 -28.24
CA ILE A 189 -11.38 1.41 -27.73
C ILE A 189 -11.54 1.49 -26.21
N PRO A 190 -10.47 1.27 -25.42
CA PRO A 190 -10.51 1.34 -23.96
C PRO A 190 -10.96 2.70 -23.43
N VAL A 191 -11.77 2.69 -22.37
CA VAL A 191 -12.22 3.87 -21.63
C VAL A 191 -11.49 3.91 -20.29
N SER A 192 -10.57 4.85 -20.13
CA SER A 192 -9.45 4.72 -19.18
C SER A 192 -9.83 4.68 -17.70
N ASP A 193 -10.89 5.39 -17.31
CA ASP A 193 -11.40 5.45 -15.93
C ASP A 193 -12.40 4.34 -15.60
N GLN A 194 -12.89 3.59 -16.61
CA GLN A 194 -13.90 2.55 -16.45
C GLN A 194 -13.25 1.17 -16.33
N THR A 195 -12.59 0.93 -15.19
CA THR A 195 -11.93 -0.34 -14.91
C THR A 195 -12.66 -1.18 -13.88
N ILE A 196 -12.49 -2.50 -14.00
CA ILE A 196 -12.92 -3.52 -13.07
C ILE A 196 -11.70 -4.34 -12.68
N GLN A 197 -11.45 -4.47 -11.38
CA GLN A 197 -10.44 -5.36 -10.83
C GLN A 197 -11.09 -6.59 -10.20
N ILE A 198 -10.50 -7.76 -10.42
CA ILE A 198 -10.96 -9.04 -9.85
C ILE A 198 -9.75 -9.76 -9.26
N THR A 199 -9.83 -10.13 -7.98
CA THR A 199 -8.80 -10.94 -7.32
C THR A 199 -9.28 -12.38 -7.14
N VAL A 200 -8.49 -13.33 -7.66
CA VAL A 200 -8.68 -14.77 -7.52
C VAL A 200 -7.54 -15.35 -6.68
N LEU A 201 -7.89 -16.10 -5.65
CA LEU A 201 -6.91 -16.78 -4.81
C LEU A 201 -6.26 -17.97 -5.54
N GLY A 202 -5.08 -18.40 -5.08
CA GLY A 202 -4.38 -19.59 -5.55
C GLY A 202 -5.16 -20.90 -5.42
N ASN A 203 -6.30 -20.91 -4.72
CA ASN A 203 -7.25 -22.03 -4.66
C ASN A 203 -8.39 -21.95 -5.70
N GLY A 204 -8.44 -20.89 -6.51
CA GLY A 204 -9.47 -20.61 -7.52
C GLY A 204 -10.66 -19.79 -7.02
N GLU A 205 -10.69 -19.36 -5.76
CA GLU A 205 -11.80 -18.55 -5.23
C GLU A 205 -11.66 -17.08 -5.56
N ILE A 206 -12.72 -16.49 -6.13
CA ILE A 206 -12.83 -15.04 -6.26
C ILE A 206 -13.08 -14.45 -4.88
N VAL A 207 -12.23 -13.55 -4.43
CA VAL A 207 -12.31 -12.95 -3.09
C VAL A 207 -12.51 -11.44 -3.12
N GLU A 208 -12.28 -10.83 -4.27
CA GLU A 208 -12.36 -9.39 -4.42
C GLU A 208 -12.87 -9.02 -5.80
N PHE A 209 -13.66 -7.96 -5.82
CA PHE A 209 -14.11 -7.28 -7.01
C PHE A 209 -14.19 -5.80 -6.67
N PHE A 210 -13.66 -4.96 -7.55
CA PHE A 210 -13.79 -3.52 -7.44
C PHE A 210 -14.06 -2.95 -8.82
N ARG A 211 -15.03 -2.04 -8.92
CA ARG A 211 -15.34 -1.27 -10.11
C ARG A 211 -15.14 0.20 -9.77
N ASN A 212 -14.38 0.90 -10.60
CA ASN A 212 -14.24 2.34 -10.44
C ASN A 212 -15.60 3.03 -10.52
N TYR A 213 -15.75 4.10 -9.74
CA TYR A 213 -16.91 4.94 -9.83
C TYR A 213 -17.02 5.56 -11.23
N ILE A 214 -18.23 5.55 -11.78
CA ILE A 214 -18.54 6.18 -13.07
C ILE A 214 -19.48 7.35 -12.79
N LYS A 215 -19.11 8.55 -13.26
CA LYS A 215 -19.94 9.76 -13.14
C LYS A 215 -21.32 9.51 -13.75
N ASN A 216 -22.36 9.85 -13.00
CA ASN A 216 -23.75 9.69 -13.47
C ASN A 216 -24.05 10.61 -14.66
N GLY A 217 -25.02 10.19 -15.48
CA GLY A 217 -25.49 10.98 -16.62
C GLY A 217 -25.19 10.33 -17.97
N LYS A 218 -25.58 11.02 -19.04
CA LYS A 218 -25.36 10.53 -20.40
C LYS A 218 -23.91 10.77 -20.80
N GLN A 219 -23.17 9.68 -20.99
CA GLN A 219 -21.83 9.74 -21.55
C GLN A 219 -21.87 10.07 -23.04
N THR A 220 -20.93 10.90 -23.47
CA THR A 220 -20.70 11.20 -24.88
C THR A 220 -19.24 10.93 -25.21
N TYR A 221 -18.98 10.60 -26.47
CA TYR A 221 -17.69 10.14 -26.92
C TYR A 221 -17.33 10.85 -28.21
N ASP A 222 -16.05 11.15 -28.36
CA ASP A 222 -15.48 11.56 -29.63
C ASP A 222 -15.79 10.57 -30.76
N ASP A 223 -15.89 11.08 -31.98
CA ASP A 223 -16.19 10.25 -33.14
C ASP A 223 -14.92 9.54 -33.63
N SER A 224 -14.79 8.27 -33.25
CA SER A 224 -13.70 7.38 -33.68
C SER A 224 -13.53 7.24 -35.21
N ALA A 225 -14.49 7.69 -36.03
CA ALA A 225 -14.34 7.73 -37.49
C ALA A 225 -13.53 8.95 -37.99
N LYS A 226 -13.28 9.96 -37.15
CA LYS A 226 -12.58 11.21 -37.50
C LYS A 226 -11.13 11.24 -37.01
N VAL A 227 -10.62 10.10 -36.57
CA VAL A 227 -9.29 9.96 -35.97
C VAL A 227 -8.21 10.25 -37.01
N LEU A 228 -7.25 11.10 -36.62
CA LEU A 228 -6.07 11.38 -37.40
C LEU A 228 -5.19 10.13 -37.49
N PRO A 229 -4.44 9.94 -38.60
CA PRO A 229 -3.61 8.76 -38.78
C PRO A 229 -2.59 8.60 -37.63
N LYS A 230 -2.56 7.41 -37.02
CA LYS A 230 -1.62 7.08 -35.94
C LYS A 230 -0.16 7.40 -36.29
N ASP A 231 0.27 7.11 -37.52
CA ASP A 231 1.66 7.34 -37.94
C ASP A 231 2.03 8.84 -37.97
N GLU A 232 1.07 9.71 -38.28
CA GLU A 232 1.27 11.17 -38.26
C GLU A 232 1.44 11.66 -36.81
N ILE A 233 0.58 11.21 -35.91
CA ILE A 233 0.68 11.55 -34.48
C ILE A 233 1.94 10.95 -33.87
N LEU A 234 2.31 9.72 -34.22
CA LEU A 234 3.52 9.06 -33.75
C LEU A 234 4.77 9.83 -34.19
N ALA A 235 4.82 10.31 -35.44
CA ALA A 235 5.91 11.16 -35.91
C ALA A 235 6.00 12.46 -35.10
N LYS A 236 4.85 13.13 -34.88
CA LYS A 236 4.79 14.32 -34.03
C LYS A 236 5.29 14.07 -32.61
N VAL A 237 4.90 12.95 -31.99
CA VAL A 237 5.36 12.59 -30.64
C VAL A 237 6.87 12.31 -30.65
N LYS A 238 7.40 11.58 -31.63
CA LYS A 238 8.85 11.33 -31.76
C LYS A 238 9.66 12.61 -31.96
N ASP A 239 9.18 13.54 -32.79
CA ASP A 239 9.86 14.81 -33.06
C ASP A 239 9.95 15.72 -31.82
N ASN A 240 9.08 15.50 -30.84
CA ASN A 240 9.02 16.25 -29.59
C ASN A 240 9.39 15.39 -28.36
N LEU A 241 9.95 14.19 -28.59
CA LEU A 241 10.34 13.28 -27.52
C LEU A 241 11.64 13.76 -26.88
N GLY A 242 11.52 14.39 -25.71
CA GLY A 242 12.68 14.66 -24.87
C GLY A 242 12.92 13.51 -23.89
N VAL A 243 14.20 13.29 -23.56
CA VAL A 243 14.65 12.31 -22.58
C VAL A 243 15.59 13.01 -21.62
N GLU A 244 15.55 12.66 -20.35
CA GLU A 244 16.44 13.20 -19.32
C GLU A 244 16.94 12.12 -18.39
N LEU A 245 18.10 12.39 -17.82
CA LEU A 245 18.70 11.58 -16.78
C LEU A 245 18.08 11.99 -15.45
N ARG A 246 17.60 11.01 -14.67
CA ARG A 246 17.04 11.22 -13.34
C ARG A 246 17.58 10.20 -12.35
N TYR A 247 17.63 10.61 -11.10
CA TYR A 247 17.73 9.67 -9.99
C TYR A 247 16.32 9.17 -9.69
N LYS A 248 16.12 7.85 -9.67
CA LYS A 248 14.86 7.24 -9.28
C LYS A 248 15.02 6.59 -7.92
N VAL A 249 14.29 7.09 -6.94
CA VAL A 249 14.19 6.47 -5.61
C VAL A 249 13.29 5.26 -5.70
N ASP A 250 13.74 4.19 -5.08
CA ASP A 250 13.01 2.95 -4.89
C ASP A 250 13.23 2.52 -3.44
N PHE A 251 12.37 1.65 -2.91
CA PHE A 251 12.44 1.24 -1.51
C PHE A 251 12.69 -0.25 -1.43
N ASN A 252 13.66 -0.64 -0.61
CA ASN A 252 13.77 -2.03 -0.27
C ASN A 252 12.60 -2.39 0.66
N PHE A 253 11.61 -3.13 0.14
CA PHE A 253 10.39 -3.46 0.88
C PHE A 253 10.62 -4.17 2.23
N GLN A 254 11.78 -4.82 2.42
CA GLN A 254 12.14 -5.56 3.64
C GLN A 254 12.80 -4.70 4.70
N THR A 255 13.53 -3.66 4.29
CA THR A 255 14.26 -2.78 5.20
C THR A 255 13.66 -1.38 5.27
N GLY A 256 12.69 -1.07 4.39
CA GLY A 256 12.13 0.26 4.12
C GLY A 256 13.17 1.33 3.77
N LYS A 257 14.45 0.96 3.61
CA LYS A 257 15.50 1.92 3.28
C LYS A 257 15.39 2.31 1.80
N PRO A 258 15.47 3.62 1.50
CA PRO A 258 15.51 4.08 0.13
C PRO A 258 16.84 3.70 -0.51
N TYR A 259 16.79 3.32 -1.78
CA TYR A 259 17.97 3.18 -2.63
C TYR A 259 17.68 3.87 -3.96
N VAL A 260 18.74 4.26 -4.66
CA VAL A 260 18.63 5.11 -5.84
C VAL A 260 19.20 4.39 -7.05
N LYS A 261 18.45 4.44 -8.15
CA LYS A 261 18.91 4.04 -9.48
C LYS A 261 19.11 5.29 -10.33
N LEU A 262 20.03 5.22 -11.28
CA LEU A 262 20.19 6.25 -12.30
C LEU A 262 19.51 5.78 -13.58
N VAL A 263 18.57 6.56 -14.08
CA VAL A 263 17.68 6.14 -15.17
C VAL A 263 17.49 7.26 -16.20
N TYR A 264 17.20 6.86 -17.43
CA TYR A 264 16.68 7.76 -18.45
C TYR A 264 15.16 7.60 -18.55
N GLN A 265 14.45 8.73 -18.58
CA GLN A 265 13.01 8.78 -18.78
C GLN A 265 12.60 9.93 -19.68
N GLN A 266 11.37 9.88 -20.20
CA GLN A 266 10.78 10.93 -21.02
C GLN A 266 10.63 12.23 -20.22
N THR A 267 10.93 13.36 -20.87
CA THR A 267 10.74 14.70 -20.28
C THR A 267 9.33 15.22 -20.55
N GLY A 268 8.73 15.86 -19.55
CA GLY A 268 7.54 16.69 -19.72
C GLY A 268 6.22 16.00 -19.39
N SER A 269 5.24 16.83 -19.05
CA SER A 269 3.94 16.44 -18.49
C SER A 269 2.90 16.03 -19.55
N VAL A 270 3.33 15.64 -20.75
CA VAL A 270 2.41 15.27 -21.84
C VAL A 270 1.85 13.88 -21.59
N GLN A 271 0.53 13.83 -21.36
CA GLN A 271 -0.20 12.58 -21.12
C GLN A 271 -0.63 11.91 -22.43
N GLY A 272 -0.76 12.68 -23.52
CA GLY A 272 -1.18 12.17 -24.82
C GLY A 272 -1.38 13.26 -25.87
N VAL A 273 -1.96 12.86 -27.01
CA VAL A 273 -2.35 13.75 -28.10
C VAL A 273 -3.80 13.50 -28.47
N HIS A 274 -4.63 14.55 -28.46
CA HIS A 274 -6.01 14.49 -28.92
C HIS A 274 -6.08 13.98 -30.37
N ALA A 275 -6.80 12.88 -30.57
CA ALA A 275 -6.78 12.11 -31.79
C ALA A 275 -7.50 12.79 -32.97
N LEU A 276 -8.40 13.73 -32.71
CA LEU A 276 -9.11 14.50 -33.74
C LEU A 276 -8.45 15.86 -34.07
N THR A 277 -7.85 16.53 -33.09
CA THR A 277 -7.36 17.91 -33.23
C THR A 277 -5.84 18.02 -33.27
N SER A 278 -5.11 16.95 -32.93
CA SER A 278 -3.66 16.95 -32.72
C SER A 278 -3.21 17.85 -31.56
N GLN A 279 -4.09 18.29 -30.65
CA GLN A 279 -3.68 19.04 -29.47
C GLN A 279 -2.99 18.14 -28.44
N TRP A 280 -1.98 18.65 -27.74
CA TRP A 280 -1.30 17.97 -26.65
C TRP A 280 -2.21 17.94 -25.42
N GLN A 281 -2.32 16.78 -24.78
CA GLN A 281 -2.96 16.64 -23.48
C GLN A 281 -1.95 16.93 -22.37
N ASN A 282 -2.32 17.81 -21.45
CA ASN A 282 -1.59 18.13 -20.22
C ASN A 282 -2.57 18.10 -19.03
N ALA A 283 -2.08 18.43 -17.83
CA ALA A 283 -2.90 18.46 -16.60
C ALA A 283 -4.07 19.47 -16.65
N ASP A 284 -3.95 20.53 -17.46
CA ASP A 284 -4.94 21.61 -17.58
C ASP A 284 -5.86 21.41 -18.82
N GLY A 285 -5.82 20.24 -19.47
CA GLY A 285 -6.65 19.88 -20.64
C GLY A 285 -5.85 19.78 -21.95
N PHE A 286 -6.38 20.35 -23.04
CA PHE A 286 -5.80 20.24 -24.39
C PHE A 286 -5.27 21.57 -24.93
N SER A 287 -3.99 21.58 -25.35
CA SER A 287 -3.33 22.78 -25.92
C SER A 287 -2.71 22.50 -27.29
N SER A 288 -2.67 23.53 -28.15
CA SER A 288 -1.89 23.44 -29.40
C SER A 288 -0.38 23.48 -29.17
N GLU A 289 0.05 24.02 -28.03
CA GLU A 289 1.46 24.18 -27.66
C GLU A 289 1.90 23.07 -26.71
N LEU A 290 3.14 22.60 -26.88
CA LEU A 290 3.75 21.65 -25.96
C LEU A 290 4.05 22.38 -24.64
N PRO A 291 3.71 21.83 -23.46
CA PRO A 291 4.10 22.41 -22.19
C PRO A 291 5.61 22.68 -22.14
N ALA A 292 6.00 23.85 -21.64
CA ALA A 292 7.40 24.19 -21.52
C ALA A 292 8.03 23.38 -20.39
N VAL A 293 9.01 22.53 -20.71
CA VAL A 293 9.81 21.86 -19.68
C VAL A 293 10.66 22.92 -18.98
N LYS A 294 10.35 23.20 -17.70
CA LYS A 294 11.14 24.13 -16.90
C LYS A 294 12.45 23.44 -16.52
N GLY A 295 13.57 24.07 -16.84
CA GLY A 295 14.87 23.61 -16.36
C GLY A 295 15.01 23.75 -14.85
N ILE A 296 16.01 23.08 -14.27
CA ILE A 296 16.30 23.17 -12.84
C ILE A 296 16.55 24.64 -12.44
N GLN A 297 15.77 25.12 -11.50
CA GLN A 297 15.92 26.42 -10.87
C GLN A 297 15.79 26.24 -9.37
N TYR A 298 16.90 26.31 -8.64
CA TYR A 298 16.89 26.15 -7.19
C TYR A 298 15.99 27.18 -6.48
N ILE A 299 15.25 26.74 -5.46
CA ILE A 299 14.41 27.61 -4.61
C ILE A 299 15.28 28.64 -3.88
N SER A 300 16.45 28.19 -3.41
CA SER A 300 17.50 29.02 -2.82
C SER A 300 18.86 28.68 -3.44
N SER A 301 19.66 29.69 -3.75
CA SER A 301 21.02 29.49 -4.28
C SER A 301 22.04 29.09 -3.22
N ASN A 302 21.73 29.31 -1.95
CA ASN A 302 22.62 29.01 -0.82
C ASN A 302 21.81 28.44 0.35
N PRO A 303 22.45 27.67 1.25
CA PRO A 303 21.80 27.22 2.48
C PRO A 303 21.27 28.40 3.28
N LEU A 304 20.01 28.29 3.72
CA LEU A 304 19.39 29.24 4.64
C LEU A 304 19.61 28.75 6.08
N PRO A 305 19.61 29.66 7.08
CA PRO A 305 19.69 29.24 8.47
C PRO A 305 18.47 28.38 8.86
N PRO A 306 18.64 27.46 9.82
CA PRO A 306 17.54 26.65 10.32
C PRO A 306 16.43 27.53 10.93
N ARG A 307 15.19 27.06 10.88
CA ARG A 307 14.04 27.79 11.43
C ARG A 307 14.18 28.05 12.93
N ASP A 308 14.55 27.00 13.68
CA ASP A 308 14.89 27.06 15.09
C ASP A 308 15.89 25.95 15.43
N SER A 309 17.17 26.31 15.55
CA SER A 309 18.25 25.35 15.88
C SER A 309 18.20 24.80 17.30
N ASP A 310 17.36 25.38 18.17
CA ASP A 310 17.22 25.01 19.58
C ASP A 310 15.73 24.70 19.89
N LEU A 311 15.02 24.06 18.96
CA LEU A 311 13.61 23.73 19.14
C LEU A 311 13.43 22.76 20.32
N SER A 312 12.61 23.16 21.31
CA SER A 312 12.19 22.30 22.43
C SER A 312 10.72 21.93 22.31
N VAL A 313 10.28 20.91 23.05
CA VAL A 313 8.88 20.51 23.18
C VAL A 313 7.97 21.71 23.53
N GLU A 314 8.39 22.58 24.45
CA GLU A 314 7.63 23.77 24.85
C GLU A 314 7.53 24.80 23.73
N LYS A 315 8.62 25.02 22.99
CA LYS A 315 8.64 25.95 21.85
C LYS A 315 7.78 25.42 20.70
N ALA A 316 7.87 24.13 20.40
CA ALA A 316 7.06 23.45 19.38
C ALA A 316 5.57 23.56 19.72
N LYS A 317 5.21 23.29 20.98
CA LYS A 317 3.84 23.47 21.47
C LYS A 317 3.34 24.90 21.32
N ALA A 318 4.13 25.90 21.74
CA ALA A 318 3.73 27.31 21.65
C ALA A 318 3.55 27.76 20.20
N PHE A 319 4.42 27.30 19.29
CA PHE A 319 4.28 27.56 17.87
C PHE A 319 3.01 26.89 17.30
N ALA A 320 2.74 25.63 17.65
CA ALA A 320 1.56 24.91 17.21
C ALA A 320 0.27 25.59 17.70
N GLU A 321 0.21 26.01 18.97
CA GLU A 321 -0.93 26.77 19.52
C GLU A 321 -1.20 28.08 18.76
N GLN A 322 -0.15 28.72 18.23
CA GLN A 322 -0.28 29.92 17.41
C GLN A 322 -0.73 29.60 15.98
N LEU A 323 -0.11 28.62 15.33
CA LEU A 323 -0.41 28.24 13.95
C LEU A 323 -1.82 27.66 13.79
N LEU A 324 -2.22 26.79 14.73
CA LEU A 324 -3.47 26.04 14.70
C LEU A 324 -4.66 26.79 15.31
N LYS A 325 -4.47 28.06 15.68
CA LYS A 325 -5.52 28.84 16.31
C LYS A 325 -6.76 28.92 15.39
N VAL A 326 -7.93 28.64 15.97
CA VAL A 326 -9.24 28.75 15.32
C VAL A 326 -10.02 29.94 15.86
N ASP A 327 -10.66 30.70 14.98
CA ASP A 327 -11.53 31.84 15.33
C ASP A 327 -13.01 31.43 15.22
N SER A 328 -13.42 30.48 16.06
CA SER A 328 -14.80 29.99 16.15
C SER A 328 -15.14 29.70 17.61
N ASP A 329 -16.35 30.05 18.05
CA ASP A 329 -16.85 29.70 19.37
C ASP A 329 -17.45 28.29 19.43
N LYS A 330 -17.63 27.63 18.27
CA LYS A 330 -18.17 26.26 18.14
C LYS A 330 -17.10 25.18 18.17
N VAL A 331 -15.86 25.56 17.88
CA VAL A 331 -14.71 24.66 17.78
C VAL A 331 -13.73 24.92 18.92
N LYS A 332 -13.24 23.84 19.52
CA LYS A 332 -12.18 23.89 20.52
C LYS A 332 -10.94 23.17 20.00
N LEU A 333 -9.83 23.90 19.87
CA LEU A 333 -8.51 23.29 19.66
C LEU A 333 -8.02 22.67 20.98
N THR A 334 -7.58 21.43 20.91
CA THR A 334 -6.90 20.72 21.99
C THR A 334 -5.57 20.17 21.46
N ILE A 335 -4.45 20.52 22.11
CA ILE A 335 -3.17 19.82 21.91
C ILE A 335 -3.17 18.61 22.85
N GLU A 336 -3.26 17.41 22.30
CA GLU A 336 -3.41 16.17 23.06
C GLU A 336 -2.07 15.70 23.62
N ALA A 337 -1.03 15.71 22.79
CA ALA A 337 0.30 15.30 23.17
C ALA A 337 1.37 16.10 22.41
N VAL A 338 2.50 16.32 23.06
CA VAL A 338 3.73 16.78 22.41
C VAL A 338 4.87 15.93 22.95
N HIS A 339 5.56 15.23 22.07
CA HIS A 339 6.65 14.34 22.44
C HIS A 339 7.74 14.32 21.38
N GLU A 340 8.97 14.04 21.83
CA GLU A 340 10.08 13.70 20.97
C GLU A 340 9.93 12.24 20.55
N ARG A 341 10.23 11.94 19.29
CA ARG A 341 10.33 10.57 18.79
C ARG A 341 11.32 10.48 17.64
N GLU A 342 11.79 9.28 17.35
CA GLU A 342 12.47 8.98 16.10
C GLU A 342 11.43 8.71 14.99
N HIS A 343 11.60 9.39 13.87
CA HIS A 343 10.79 9.18 12.67
C HIS A 343 11.14 7.83 12.04
N TYR A 344 10.25 7.26 11.23
CA TYR A 344 10.50 5.97 10.57
C TYR A 344 11.72 5.98 9.63
N LEU A 345 12.20 7.17 9.24
CA LEU A 345 13.45 7.38 8.50
C LEU A 345 14.70 7.59 9.38
N GLY A 346 14.62 7.38 10.70
CA GLY A 346 15.72 7.56 11.66
C GLY A 346 16.01 9.02 12.06
N GLN A 347 15.16 9.96 11.61
CA GLN A 347 15.28 11.37 11.92
C GLN A 347 14.65 11.68 13.29
N LYS A 348 15.34 12.39 14.17
CA LYS A 348 14.72 12.86 15.43
C LYS A 348 13.74 13.99 15.17
N VAL A 349 12.52 13.82 15.66
CA VAL A 349 11.41 14.74 15.43
C VAL A 349 10.68 15.10 16.72
N ILE A 350 10.01 16.24 16.71
CA ILE A 350 9.02 16.61 17.73
C ILE A 350 7.64 16.51 17.09
N SER A 351 6.79 15.63 17.63
CA SER A 351 5.41 15.43 17.23
C SER A 351 4.47 16.26 18.10
N VAL A 352 3.57 17.02 17.47
CA VAL A 352 2.45 17.69 18.13
C VAL A 352 1.15 17.08 17.59
N GLN A 353 0.47 16.30 18.43
CA GLN A 353 -0.85 15.75 18.14
C GLN A 353 -1.93 16.71 18.62
N TYR A 354 -2.88 17.03 17.75
CA TYR A 354 -3.94 17.97 18.05
C TYR A 354 -5.29 17.52 17.49
N MET A 355 -6.35 18.01 18.13
CA MET A 355 -7.73 17.78 17.70
C MET A 355 -8.53 19.07 17.79
N TYR A 356 -9.37 19.31 16.79
CA TYR A 356 -10.46 20.28 16.83
C TYR A 356 -11.75 19.56 17.19
N GLU A 357 -12.34 19.90 18.33
CA GLU A 357 -13.57 19.29 18.85
C GLU A 357 -14.76 20.24 18.62
N THR A 358 -15.90 19.70 18.17
CA THR A 358 -17.17 20.42 18.11
C THR A 358 -17.98 20.22 19.40
N LYS A 359 -18.92 21.14 19.68
CA LYS A 359 -19.80 21.06 20.86
C LYS A 359 -20.68 19.79 20.90
N ASP A 360 -20.93 19.17 19.75
CA ASP A 360 -21.82 18.02 19.61
C ASP A 360 -21.07 16.67 19.71
N GLY A 361 -19.76 16.69 19.98
CA GLY A 361 -18.94 15.51 20.22
C GLY A 361 -18.27 14.90 18.98
N GLY A 362 -18.29 15.61 17.85
CA GLY A 362 -17.48 15.29 16.67
C GLY A 362 -16.14 16.05 16.69
N GLY A 363 -15.23 15.74 15.76
CA GLY A 363 -13.97 16.45 15.63
C GLY A 363 -12.99 15.83 14.64
N TYR A 364 -11.96 16.59 14.29
CA TYR A 364 -10.86 16.18 13.42
C TYR A 364 -9.53 16.39 14.12
N GLY A 365 -8.64 15.41 14.00
CA GLY A 365 -7.29 15.49 14.54
C GLY A 365 -6.24 15.24 13.48
N ALA A 366 -5.05 15.78 13.71
CA ALA A 366 -3.88 15.59 12.86
C ALA A 366 -2.60 15.72 13.68
N GLU A 367 -1.48 15.46 13.02
CA GLU A 367 -0.13 15.59 13.58
C GLU A 367 0.62 16.72 12.85
N LEU A 368 1.28 17.58 13.62
CA LEU A 368 2.26 18.55 13.16
C LEU A 368 3.65 18.07 13.57
N LEU A 369 4.53 17.87 12.59
CA LEU A 369 5.84 17.27 12.80
C LEU A 369 6.97 18.26 12.54
N PHE A 370 7.92 18.34 13.46
CA PHE A 370 9.12 19.19 13.34
C PHE A 370 10.39 18.36 13.35
N ASP A 371 11.37 18.75 12.54
CA ASP A 371 12.75 18.27 12.68
C ASP A 371 13.36 18.84 13.97
N GLN A 372 13.87 17.98 14.85
CA GLN A 372 14.38 18.43 16.15
C GLN A 372 15.63 19.31 16.04
N LYS A 373 16.46 19.10 15.01
CA LYS A 373 17.77 19.75 14.85
C LYS A 373 17.69 21.14 14.22
N THR A 374 16.74 21.32 13.31
CA THR A 374 16.58 22.51 12.47
C THR A 374 15.31 23.29 12.81
N GLY A 375 14.38 22.63 13.49
CA GLY A 375 13.06 23.16 13.79
C GLY A 375 12.14 23.22 12.57
N ASP A 376 12.58 22.81 11.38
CA ASP A 376 11.79 22.85 10.15
C ASP A 376 10.50 22.00 10.30
N ILE A 377 9.42 22.43 9.65
CA ILE A 377 8.16 21.67 9.61
C ILE A 377 8.27 20.59 8.54
N ILE A 378 8.17 19.33 8.94
CA ILE A 378 8.22 18.16 8.06
C ILE A 378 6.83 17.87 7.50
N GLN A 379 5.79 17.98 8.33
CA GLN A 379 4.43 17.65 7.97
C GLN A 379 3.44 18.61 8.62
N TYR A 380 2.52 19.14 7.83
CA TYR A 380 1.37 19.93 8.26
C TYR A 380 0.19 19.70 7.31
N TYR A 381 -1.00 19.49 7.86
CA TYR A 381 -2.25 19.39 7.10
C TYR A 381 -3.37 20.17 7.80
N ASP A 382 -4.09 21.02 7.07
CA ASP A 382 -5.11 21.90 7.62
C ASP A 382 -6.49 21.24 7.76
N VAL A 383 -6.61 20.29 8.69
CA VAL A 383 -7.91 19.67 9.05
C VAL A 383 -8.96 20.68 9.56
N LYS A 384 -8.54 21.91 9.90
CA LYS A 384 -9.45 22.96 10.36
C LYS A 384 -10.38 23.40 9.23
N ARG A 385 -9.87 23.48 7.99
CA ARG A 385 -10.66 23.86 6.81
C ARG A 385 -11.82 22.89 6.62
N ASP A 386 -11.53 21.59 6.63
CA ASP A 386 -12.52 20.53 6.48
C ASP A 386 -13.61 20.60 7.56
N LEU A 387 -13.20 20.81 8.82
CA LEU A 387 -14.13 20.98 9.92
C LEU A 387 -15.02 22.22 9.80
N LEU A 388 -14.43 23.36 9.45
CA LEU A 388 -15.16 24.63 9.31
C LEU A 388 -16.19 24.54 8.18
N ASN A 389 -15.83 23.87 7.09
CA ASN A 389 -16.75 23.59 5.99
C ASN A 389 -17.95 22.75 6.45
N GLU A 390 -17.71 21.68 7.22
CA GLU A 390 -18.79 20.81 7.74
C GLU A 390 -19.81 21.57 8.61
N ILE A 391 -19.33 22.50 9.44
CA ILE A 391 -20.20 23.26 10.36
C ILE A 391 -20.79 24.54 9.74
N GLY A 392 -20.55 24.77 8.44
CA GLY A 392 -21.01 25.94 7.69
C GLY A 392 -20.36 27.26 8.15
N GLU A 393 -19.14 27.19 8.67
CA GLU A 393 -18.28 28.34 9.02
C GLU A 393 -17.08 28.43 8.06
N GLU A 394 -17.34 28.15 6.79
CA GLU A 394 -16.37 28.31 5.71
C GLU A 394 -15.73 29.70 5.77
N PRO A 395 -14.40 29.81 5.55
CA PRO A 395 -13.75 31.11 5.39
C PRO A 395 -14.51 31.95 4.35
N GLU A 396 -14.75 33.24 4.62
CA GLU A 396 -15.34 34.12 3.61
C GLU A 396 -14.48 34.07 2.34
N ASN A 397 -15.08 33.71 1.20
CA ASN A 397 -14.39 33.62 -0.09
C ASN A 397 -13.61 34.92 -0.35
N GLY A 398 -12.30 34.85 -0.13
CA GLY A 398 -11.36 35.90 -0.47
C GLY A 398 -11.32 36.12 -1.98
N VAL A 399 -10.52 37.09 -2.41
CA VAL A 399 -10.19 37.19 -3.84
C VAL A 399 -9.36 35.97 -4.20
N SER A 400 -9.89 35.13 -5.09
CA SER A 400 -9.20 33.96 -5.62
C SER A 400 -7.88 34.37 -6.27
N ILE A 401 -6.78 33.73 -5.88
CA ILE A 401 -5.43 34.00 -6.37
C ILE A 401 -5.12 33.17 -7.63
N THR A 402 -4.20 33.65 -8.46
CA THR A 402 -3.74 32.89 -9.64
C THR A 402 -2.78 31.75 -9.24
N LYS A 403 -2.56 30.80 -10.16
CA LYS A 403 -1.58 29.71 -10.02
C LYS A 403 -0.17 30.25 -9.73
N GLU A 404 0.25 31.34 -10.38
CA GLU A 404 1.55 31.97 -10.13
C GLU A 404 1.62 32.65 -8.76
N GLU A 405 0.53 33.26 -8.31
CA GLU A 405 0.44 33.84 -6.96
C GLU A 405 0.47 32.75 -5.89
N ALA A 406 -0.18 31.62 -6.14
CA ALA A 406 -0.16 30.44 -5.29
C ALA A 406 1.24 29.78 -5.24
N GLU A 407 1.95 29.68 -6.37
CA GLU A 407 3.33 29.18 -6.42
C GLU A 407 4.26 30.10 -5.60
N ALA A 408 4.11 31.42 -5.73
CA ALA A 408 4.87 32.39 -4.95
C ALA A 408 4.58 32.27 -3.44
N LYS A 409 3.32 32.02 -3.05
CA LYS A 409 2.91 31.74 -1.67
C LYS A 409 3.50 30.44 -1.15
N ALA A 410 3.50 29.37 -1.94
CA ALA A 410 4.12 28.10 -1.57
C ALA A 410 5.62 28.30 -1.27
N VAL A 411 6.35 29.02 -2.13
CA VAL A 411 7.77 29.35 -1.89
C VAL A 411 7.96 30.22 -0.64
N GLN A 412 7.03 31.14 -0.36
CA GLN A 412 7.07 31.93 0.88
C GLN A 412 6.96 31.03 2.11
N PHE A 413 5.98 30.13 2.14
CA PHE A 413 5.81 29.18 3.25
C PHE A 413 7.00 28.24 3.41
N LEU A 414 7.57 27.74 2.30
CA LEU A 414 8.79 26.92 2.35
C LEU A 414 9.96 27.68 2.99
N LYS A 415 10.16 28.96 2.65
CA LYS A 415 11.21 29.80 3.25
C LYS A 415 10.98 30.10 4.73
N GLU A 416 9.73 30.13 5.17
CA GLU A 416 9.36 30.40 6.56
C GLU A 416 9.44 29.13 7.42
N TYR A 417 8.96 28.01 6.89
CA TYR A 417 8.74 26.78 7.66
C TYR A 417 9.76 25.68 7.41
N VAL A 418 10.44 25.67 6.25
CA VAL A 418 11.40 24.62 5.87
C VAL A 418 12.70 25.19 5.27
N PRO A 419 13.32 26.24 5.85
CA PRO A 419 14.45 26.93 5.22
C PRO A 419 15.70 26.06 5.04
N SER A 420 15.94 25.08 5.91
CA SER A 420 17.26 24.46 6.08
C SER A 420 17.75 23.74 4.83
N TYR A 421 16.83 23.15 4.07
CA TYR A 421 17.17 22.29 2.94
C TYR A 421 16.79 22.86 1.57
N LEU A 422 16.21 24.07 1.47
CA LEU A 422 15.72 24.62 0.19
C LEU A 422 16.77 24.78 -0.91
N HIS A 423 18.06 24.76 -0.56
CA HIS A 423 19.16 24.81 -1.51
C HIS A 423 19.37 23.50 -2.28
N ASP A 424 18.82 22.40 -1.77
CA ASP A 424 18.84 21.09 -2.43
C ASP A 424 17.63 20.89 -3.36
N TYR A 425 16.66 21.80 -3.37
CA TYR A 425 15.38 21.64 -4.06
C TYR A 425 15.19 22.68 -5.16
N SER A 426 14.57 22.24 -6.26
CA SER A 426 14.20 23.09 -7.40
C SER A 426 12.78 23.64 -7.22
N MET A 427 12.53 24.79 -7.84
CA MET A 427 11.20 25.21 -8.27
C MET A 427 10.54 24.08 -9.08
N PRO A 428 9.20 24.02 -9.14
CA PRO A 428 8.48 22.98 -9.86
C PRO A 428 8.98 22.88 -11.30
N THR A 429 9.38 21.67 -11.70
CA THR A 429 9.88 21.36 -13.05
C THR A 429 8.74 21.07 -14.02
N ASP A 430 7.61 20.64 -13.45
CA ASP A 430 6.32 20.46 -14.10
C ASP A 430 5.36 21.56 -13.65
N GLU A 431 4.24 21.69 -14.35
CA GLU A 431 3.20 22.63 -13.95
C GLU A 431 2.44 22.11 -12.71
N GLY A 432 2.20 22.98 -11.72
CA GLY A 432 1.30 22.65 -10.62
C GLY A 432 -0.13 22.47 -11.12
N TYR A 433 -0.91 21.57 -10.52
CA TYR A 433 -2.30 21.33 -10.92
C TYR A 433 -3.27 21.96 -9.91
N PHE A 434 -4.45 22.37 -10.38
CA PHE A 434 -5.52 22.92 -9.56
C PHE A 434 -6.67 21.91 -9.49
N ALA A 435 -7.10 21.55 -8.28
CA ALA A 435 -8.24 20.66 -8.06
C ALA A 435 -9.56 21.44 -7.99
N GLU A 436 -10.67 20.78 -8.35
CA GLU A 436 -12.05 21.30 -8.26
C GLU A 436 -12.43 21.84 -6.86
N GLU A 437 -11.76 21.39 -5.79
CA GLU A 437 -11.99 21.87 -4.41
C GLU A 437 -11.31 23.22 -4.08
N GLY A 438 -10.79 23.92 -5.10
CA GLY A 438 -10.18 25.22 -4.92
C GLY A 438 -8.77 25.17 -4.33
N ILE A 439 -7.97 24.15 -4.68
CA ILE A 439 -6.64 23.90 -4.13
C ILE A 439 -5.61 23.72 -5.25
N TYR A 440 -4.54 24.52 -5.21
CA TYR A 440 -3.36 24.40 -6.05
C TYR A 440 -2.34 23.46 -5.41
N TYR A 441 -1.77 22.53 -6.17
CA TYR A 441 -0.77 21.56 -5.72
C TYR A 441 0.57 21.79 -6.43
N PHE A 442 1.63 21.90 -5.65
CA PHE A 442 2.99 22.10 -6.13
C PHE A 442 3.93 21.01 -5.61
N SER A 443 4.77 20.48 -6.50
CA SER A 443 5.89 19.61 -6.16
C SER A 443 7.21 20.31 -6.44
N PHE A 444 8.10 20.30 -5.46
CA PHE A 444 9.44 20.88 -5.52
C PHE A 444 10.43 19.73 -5.41
N PRO A 445 11.03 19.26 -6.53
CA PRO A 445 11.87 18.08 -6.50
C PRO A 445 13.26 18.38 -5.93
N ARG A 446 13.86 17.41 -5.24
CA ARG A 446 15.27 17.46 -4.84
C ARG A 446 16.15 17.33 -6.08
N VAL A 447 17.31 17.98 -6.02
CA VAL A 447 18.34 17.95 -7.06
C VAL A 447 19.68 17.58 -6.44
N VAL A 448 20.32 16.55 -6.99
CA VAL A 448 21.67 16.11 -6.61
C VAL A 448 22.53 16.07 -7.87
N ASP A 449 23.72 16.67 -7.82
CA ASP A 449 24.66 16.73 -8.96
C ASP A 449 24.04 17.26 -10.28
N GLY A 450 23.08 18.19 -10.17
CA GLY A 450 22.35 18.74 -11.32
C GLY A 450 21.32 17.80 -11.94
N ILE A 451 20.95 16.74 -11.24
CA ILE A 451 19.98 15.72 -11.66
C ILE A 451 18.78 15.74 -10.70
N ILE A 452 17.56 15.72 -11.25
CA ILE A 452 16.32 15.63 -10.47
C ILE A 452 16.20 14.25 -9.81
N VAL A 453 15.75 14.22 -8.56
CA VAL A 453 15.47 13.00 -7.80
C VAL A 453 13.97 12.73 -7.78
N ASP A 454 13.54 11.75 -8.58
CA ASP A 454 12.17 11.26 -8.57
C ASP A 454 11.92 10.42 -7.33
N GLY A 455 10.90 10.80 -6.56
CA GLY A 455 10.53 10.18 -5.29
C GLY A 455 11.08 10.88 -4.05
N ASP A 456 11.82 11.97 -4.18
CA ASP A 456 12.23 12.86 -3.07
C ASP A 456 11.90 14.32 -3.44
N GLN A 457 10.78 14.82 -2.93
CA GLN A 457 10.23 16.13 -3.29
C GLN A 457 9.43 16.72 -2.12
N MET A 458 9.42 18.05 -2.01
CA MET A 458 8.53 18.74 -1.09
C MET A 458 7.19 18.99 -1.78
N PHE A 459 6.09 18.73 -1.07
CA PHE A 459 4.74 19.00 -1.54
C PHE A 459 4.14 20.18 -0.77
N VAL A 460 3.56 21.13 -1.51
CA VAL A 460 2.85 22.25 -0.91
C VAL A 460 1.52 22.43 -1.62
N SER A 461 0.44 22.48 -0.86
CA SER A 461 -0.89 22.80 -1.38
C SER A 461 -1.40 24.11 -0.83
N ILE A 462 -1.87 24.99 -1.71
CA ILE A 462 -2.34 26.33 -1.41
C ILE A 462 -3.77 26.45 -1.88
N SER A 463 -4.69 26.86 -1.02
CA SER A 463 -6.07 27.11 -1.46
C SER A 463 -6.19 28.39 -2.27
N GLU A 464 -7.33 28.55 -2.94
CA GLU A 464 -7.62 29.71 -3.79
C GLU A 464 -7.61 31.06 -3.05
N ASP A 465 -7.77 31.08 -1.74
CA ASP A 465 -7.63 32.30 -0.91
C ASP A 465 -6.18 32.55 -0.44
N GLY A 466 -5.23 31.68 -0.82
CA GLY A 466 -3.82 31.76 -0.49
C GLY A 466 -3.42 31.20 0.86
N THR A 467 -4.30 30.44 1.54
CA THR A 467 -3.94 29.74 2.78
C THR A 467 -3.17 28.44 2.51
N LEU A 468 -2.30 28.06 3.44
CA LEU A 468 -1.55 26.81 3.38
C LEU A 468 -2.47 25.66 3.81
N VAL A 469 -2.71 24.72 2.90
CA VAL A 469 -3.54 23.53 3.16
C VAL A 469 -2.68 22.34 3.58
N ASN A 470 -1.61 22.09 2.85
CA ASN A 470 -0.73 20.95 3.08
C ASN A 470 0.74 21.35 2.88
N LEU A 471 1.61 20.85 3.73
CA LEU A 471 3.06 20.95 3.60
C LEU A 471 3.67 19.60 3.98
N GLY A 472 4.30 18.94 3.01
CA GLY A 472 5.16 17.77 3.21
C GLY A 472 6.57 18.10 2.77
N ALA A 473 7.53 18.04 3.68
CA ALA A 473 8.93 18.35 3.41
C ALA A 473 9.88 17.31 4.02
N GLU A 474 9.47 16.06 3.95
CA GLU A 474 10.29 14.93 4.36
C GLU A 474 11.46 14.74 3.39
N LYS A 475 12.68 14.70 3.94
CA LYS A 475 13.91 14.51 3.17
C LYS A 475 14.42 13.10 3.37
N LEU A 476 14.52 12.33 2.29
CA LEU A 476 14.97 10.93 2.39
C LEU A 476 16.46 10.85 2.76
N PRO A 477 16.84 9.97 3.71
CA PRO A 477 18.23 9.77 4.16
C PRO A 477 19.00 8.88 3.18
N ILE A 478 19.21 9.36 1.96
CA ILE A 478 19.95 8.63 0.92
C ILE A 478 21.45 8.88 1.09
N GLU A 479 22.18 7.84 1.50
CA GLU A 479 23.62 7.89 1.73
C GLU A 479 24.44 7.65 0.45
N ASN A 480 23.97 6.75 -0.42
CA ASN A 480 24.72 6.28 -1.59
C ASN A 480 24.06 6.73 -2.89
N TRP A 481 24.71 7.66 -3.58
CA TRP A 481 24.27 8.18 -4.87
C TRP A 481 25.04 7.50 -6.01
N PRO A 482 24.36 6.89 -7.00
CA PRO A 482 25.03 6.32 -8.17
C PRO A 482 25.84 7.37 -8.94
N SER A 483 27.06 7.01 -9.35
CA SER A 483 27.95 7.87 -10.14
C SER A 483 27.49 7.97 -11.60
N GLN A 484 27.64 9.14 -12.22
CA GLN A 484 27.39 9.31 -13.65
C GLN A 484 28.49 8.67 -14.54
N GLU A 485 29.54 8.09 -13.97
CA GLU A 485 30.60 7.41 -14.72
C GLU A 485 30.12 6.08 -15.34
N GLY A 486 30.41 5.86 -16.62
CA GLY A 486 30.11 4.59 -17.30
C GLY A 486 28.66 4.44 -17.79
N ILE A 487 27.84 5.46 -17.65
CA ILE A 487 26.46 5.46 -18.17
C ILE A 487 26.42 5.59 -19.69
N LYS A 488 25.36 5.06 -20.30
CA LYS A 488 25.01 5.28 -21.71
C LYS A 488 24.73 6.76 -21.97
N SER A 489 24.91 7.20 -23.20
CA SER A 489 24.66 8.60 -23.55
C SER A 489 23.16 8.90 -23.61
N LYS A 490 22.80 10.17 -23.41
CA LYS A 490 21.43 10.66 -23.57
C LYS A 490 20.90 10.42 -24.99
N GLU A 491 21.77 10.50 -26.00
CA GLU A 491 21.42 10.23 -27.39
C GLU A 491 21.11 8.75 -27.65
N GLU A 492 21.87 7.83 -27.04
CA GLU A 492 21.58 6.39 -27.12
C GLU A 492 20.23 6.07 -26.48
N ALA A 493 19.95 6.64 -25.29
CA ALA A 493 18.67 6.49 -24.63
C ALA A 493 17.51 7.07 -25.46
N ALA A 494 17.67 8.28 -26.00
CA ALA A 494 16.68 8.92 -26.86
C ALA A 494 16.37 8.11 -28.12
N ALA A 495 17.39 7.51 -28.74
CA ALA A 495 17.19 6.60 -29.86
C ALA A 495 16.36 5.37 -29.45
N LYS A 496 16.70 4.74 -28.31
CA LYS A 496 15.96 3.57 -27.80
C LYS A 496 14.51 3.92 -27.42
N PHE A 497 14.26 5.08 -26.82
CA PHE A 497 12.90 5.60 -26.57
C PHE A 497 12.13 5.82 -27.88
N SER A 498 12.76 6.45 -28.89
CA SER A 498 12.15 6.68 -30.21
C SER A 498 11.88 5.38 -30.98
N GLU A 499 12.69 4.33 -30.80
CA GLU A 499 12.47 3.00 -31.38
C GLU A 499 11.35 2.23 -30.64
N GLY A 500 11.32 2.33 -29.32
CA GLY A 500 10.38 1.60 -28.46
C GLY A 500 9.02 2.27 -28.23
N ILE A 501 8.83 3.51 -28.68
CA ILE A 501 7.57 4.24 -28.54
C ILE A 501 6.52 3.76 -29.55
N ASN A 502 5.31 3.54 -29.05
CA ASN A 502 4.10 3.29 -29.80
C ASN A 502 2.96 4.17 -29.23
N LEU A 503 1.84 4.27 -29.95
CA LEU A 503 0.65 4.99 -29.46
C LEU A 503 -0.53 4.04 -29.28
N GLU A 504 -1.18 4.11 -28.12
CA GLU A 504 -2.45 3.47 -27.85
C GLU A 504 -3.59 4.49 -27.92
N LEU A 505 -4.66 4.13 -28.61
CA LEU A 505 -5.85 4.98 -28.69
C LEU A 505 -6.76 4.64 -27.51
N ARG A 506 -7.13 5.65 -26.73
CA ARG A 506 -7.99 5.51 -25.53
C ARG A 506 -9.00 6.64 -25.47
N TYR A 507 -10.14 6.37 -24.86
CA TYR A 507 -11.03 7.42 -24.37
C TYR A 507 -10.57 7.85 -22.98
N VAL A 508 -10.44 9.16 -22.79
CA VAL A 508 -10.06 9.80 -21.53
C VAL A 508 -11.04 10.93 -21.24
N THR A 509 -11.36 11.12 -19.98
CA THR A 509 -12.03 12.32 -19.51
C THR A 509 -10.99 13.41 -19.27
N GLU A 510 -11.39 14.66 -19.43
CA GLU A 510 -10.63 15.77 -18.87
C GLU A 510 -10.89 15.79 -17.36
N GLU A 511 -9.81 15.83 -16.58
CA GLU A 511 -9.91 16.12 -15.15
C GLU A 511 -10.60 17.48 -14.99
N ASN A 512 -11.59 17.56 -14.10
CA ASN A 512 -12.37 18.77 -13.81
C ASN A 512 -13.41 19.20 -14.88
N SER A 513 -13.86 18.30 -15.75
CA SER A 513 -14.96 18.60 -16.69
C SER A 513 -16.34 18.32 -16.09
N GLU A 514 -17.22 19.33 -16.10
CA GLU A 514 -18.65 19.16 -15.80
C GLU A 514 -19.33 18.24 -16.83
N ASP A 515 -18.81 18.22 -18.06
CA ASP A 515 -19.32 17.40 -19.14
C ASP A 515 -18.87 15.95 -19.00
N ASN A 516 -19.81 15.01 -19.03
CA ASN A 516 -19.54 13.58 -19.10
C ASN A 516 -19.13 13.17 -20.54
N HIS A 517 -18.10 13.84 -21.06
CA HIS A 517 -17.54 13.67 -22.40
C HIS A 517 -16.18 12.98 -22.35
N TYR A 518 -16.01 12.00 -23.21
CA TYR A 518 -14.79 11.23 -23.38
C TYR A 518 -14.08 11.65 -24.67
N ASN A 519 -12.94 12.32 -24.49
CA ASN A 519 -12.03 12.70 -25.55
C ASN A 519 -11.24 11.49 -26.02
N LEU A 520 -11.01 11.41 -27.33
CA LEU A 520 -10.21 10.33 -27.89
C LEU A 520 -8.75 10.78 -27.97
N VAL A 521 -7.86 10.04 -27.31
CA VAL A 521 -6.45 10.41 -27.14
C VAL A 521 -5.53 9.27 -27.56
N TYR A 522 -4.47 9.63 -28.26
CA TYR A 522 -3.30 8.78 -28.44
C TYR A 522 -2.35 8.94 -27.24
N VAL A 523 -2.29 7.90 -26.42
CA VAL A 523 -1.39 7.81 -25.25
C VAL A 523 -0.09 7.12 -25.68
N PRO A 524 1.08 7.71 -25.41
CA PRO A 524 2.36 7.08 -25.69
C PRO A 524 2.61 5.89 -24.74
N VAL A 525 3.03 4.76 -25.32
CA VAL A 525 3.51 3.59 -24.58
C VAL A 525 4.93 3.26 -25.02
N PHE A 526 5.79 2.96 -24.06
CA PHE A 526 7.21 2.72 -24.26
C PHE A 526 7.53 1.27 -23.92
N ASN A 527 7.95 0.49 -24.93
CA ASN A 527 8.18 -0.95 -24.80
C ASN A 527 6.94 -1.70 -24.23
N GLY A 528 5.75 -1.29 -24.66
CA GLY A 528 4.48 -1.91 -24.28
C GLY A 528 3.90 -1.49 -22.92
N LYS A 529 4.53 -0.56 -22.19
CA LYS A 529 4.01 -0.04 -20.91
C LYS A 529 3.98 1.49 -20.90
N ILE A 530 3.07 2.08 -20.11
CA ILE A 530 2.99 3.55 -19.94
C ILE A 530 4.18 4.08 -19.15
N TYR A 531 4.57 3.40 -18.06
CA TYR A 531 5.63 3.84 -17.13
C TYR A 531 6.91 3.01 -17.26
N SER A 532 7.59 3.13 -18.40
CA SER A 532 8.90 2.51 -18.63
C SER A 532 10.03 3.53 -18.53
N TYR A 533 11.20 3.07 -18.09
CA TYR A 533 12.44 3.83 -18.08
C TYR A 533 13.59 2.96 -18.62
N ILE A 534 14.70 3.60 -18.94
CA ILE A 534 15.93 2.90 -19.37
C ILE A 534 16.95 3.00 -18.24
N ASP A 535 17.51 1.87 -17.81
CA ASP A 535 18.61 1.86 -16.85
C ASP A 535 19.84 2.54 -17.47
N ALA A 536 20.41 3.53 -16.78
CA ALA A 536 21.43 4.39 -17.37
C ALA A 536 22.76 3.67 -17.63
N TYR A 537 23.09 2.59 -16.92
CA TYR A 537 24.37 1.87 -17.10
C TYR A 537 24.28 0.81 -18.19
N THR A 538 23.24 -0.01 -18.14
CA THR A 538 23.02 -1.12 -19.06
C THR A 538 22.43 -0.65 -20.38
N GLY A 539 21.62 0.42 -20.34
CA GLY A 539 20.80 0.87 -21.45
C GLY A 539 19.58 -0.01 -21.68
N GLU A 540 19.19 -0.89 -20.75
CA GLU A 540 18.05 -1.78 -20.89
C GLU A 540 16.73 -1.21 -20.38
N TRP A 541 15.62 -1.65 -20.99
CA TRP A 541 14.27 -1.26 -20.57
C TRP A 541 13.94 -1.86 -19.20
N ASN A 542 13.32 -1.05 -18.36
CA ASN A 542 12.82 -1.44 -17.05
C ASN A 542 11.48 -0.70 -16.82
N SER A 543 10.68 -1.15 -15.86
CA SER A 543 9.44 -0.48 -15.49
C SER A 543 9.25 -0.57 -13.99
N THR A 544 8.45 0.33 -13.41
CA THR A 544 8.17 0.30 -11.96
C THR A 544 7.54 -1.03 -11.51
N ASN A 545 6.98 -1.81 -12.46
CA ASN A 545 6.31 -3.10 -12.25
C ASN A 545 6.90 -4.22 -13.13
N THR A 546 8.20 -4.25 -13.41
CA THR A 546 8.79 -5.42 -14.11
C THR A 546 8.87 -6.59 -13.14
N GLU A 547 8.36 -7.74 -13.58
CA GLU A 547 8.87 -9.04 -13.12
C GLU A 547 10.40 -8.96 -13.23
N GLU A 548 11.12 -8.98 -12.10
CA GLU A 548 12.57 -9.14 -12.13
C GLU A 548 12.88 -10.37 -12.99
N ILE A 549 13.87 -10.25 -13.87
CA ILE A 549 14.36 -11.32 -14.73
C ILE A 549 14.40 -12.62 -13.92
N GLU A 550 13.64 -13.63 -14.35
CA GLU A 550 13.46 -14.91 -13.65
C GLU A 550 14.83 -15.52 -13.29
N LYS A 551 15.27 -15.29 -12.05
CA LYS A 551 16.40 -15.99 -11.45
C LYS A 551 15.95 -17.41 -11.18
N HIS A 552 16.23 -18.32 -12.11
CA HIS A 552 15.85 -19.73 -11.99
C HIS A 552 17.03 -20.60 -11.55
N VAL A 553 16.81 -21.41 -10.50
CA VAL A 553 17.76 -22.41 -9.99
C VAL A 553 17.20 -23.81 -10.14
N SER A 554 18.00 -24.75 -10.63
CA SER A 554 17.56 -26.14 -10.78
C SER A 554 17.90 -26.99 -9.56
N HIS A 555 16.95 -27.81 -9.12
CA HIS A 555 17.17 -28.75 -8.01
C HIS A 555 16.26 -30.00 -8.13
N PRO A 556 16.75 -31.24 -7.89
CA PRO A 556 15.97 -32.45 -8.20
C PRO A 556 14.63 -32.61 -7.48
N TRP A 557 14.45 -31.97 -6.32
CA TRP A 557 13.26 -32.14 -5.48
C TRP A 557 12.78 -30.86 -4.77
N ALA A 558 13.52 -29.76 -4.89
CA ALA A 558 13.18 -28.47 -4.24
C ALA A 558 13.15 -27.31 -5.23
N GLU A 559 13.20 -27.57 -6.54
CA GLU A 559 13.27 -26.53 -7.56
C GLU A 559 12.08 -25.57 -7.43
N LYS A 560 10.87 -26.10 -7.26
CA LYS A 560 9.67 -25.27 -7.15
C LYS A 560 9.73 -24.35 -5.92
N GLU A 561 10.10 -24.90 -4.77
CA GLU A 561 10.15 -24.19 -3.49
C GLU A 561 11.28 -23.16 -3.47
N LEU A 562 12.48 -23.53 -3.92
CA LEU A 562 13.63 -22.61 -4.00
C LEU A 562 13.31 -21.42 -4.90
N ASN A 563 12.80 -21.67 -6.11
CA ASN A 563 12.48 -20.58 -7.03
C ASN A 563 11.37 -19.69 -6.50
N TYR A 564 10.37 -20.23 -5.80
CA TYR A 564 9.35 -19.40 -5.16
C TYR A 564 9.96 -18.46 -4.11
N LEU A 565 10.84 -18.97 -3.23
CA LEU A 565 11.51 -18.13 -2.23
C LEU A 565 12.47 -17.10 -2.86
N ILE A 566 13.08 -17.42 -3.99
CA ILE A 566 13.96 -16.48 -4.73
C ILE A 566 13.12 -15.38 -5.39
N GLN A 567 12.06 -15.75 -6.10
CA GLN A 567 11.17 -14.82 -6.80
C GLN A 567 10.42 -13.89 -5.86
N THR A 568 10.14 -14.34 -4.63
CA THR A 568 9.52 -13.52 -3.57
C THR A 568 10.54 -12.74 -2.74
N GLY A 569 11.84 -12.83 -3.06
CA GLY A 569 12.91 -12.12 -2.36
C GLY A 569 13.21 -12.63 -0.94
N ILE A 570 12.63 -13.77 -0.53
CA ILE A 570 12.91 -14.41 0.74
C ILE A 570 14.34 -14.96 0.78
N ILE A 571 14.80 -15.55 -0.33
CA ILE A 571 16.20 -15.96 -0.53
C ILE A 571 16.84 -15.02 -1.56
N GLY A 572 17.85 -14.27 -1.15
CA GLY A 572 18.66 -13.47 -2.07
C GLY A 572 19.62 -14.34 -2.89
N VAL A 573 19.61 -14.18 -4.21
CA VAL A 573 20.56 -14.85 -5.11
C VAL A 573 21.15 -13.81 -6.07
N GLU A 574 22.46 -13.62 -6.01
CA GLU A 574 23.19 -12.74 -6.93
C GLU A 574 23.40 -13.42 -8.29
N ASP A 575 23.93 -14.65 -8.29
CA ASP A 575 24.15 -15.47 -9.49
C ASP A 575 23.41 -16.82 -9.37
N PRO A 576 22.28 -17.01 -10.09
CA PRO A 576 21.55 -18.26 -10.11
C PRO A 576 22.37 -19.46 -10.60
N ALA A 577 23.37 -19.24 -11.46
CA ALA A 577 24.21 -20.32 -11.98
C ALA A 577 25.21 -20.83 -10.93
N ALA A 578 25.59 -19.98 -9.97
CA ALA A 578 26.48 -20.34 -8.86
C ALA A 578 25.74 -20.88 -7.62
N PHE A 579 24.41 -20.71 -7.56
CA PHE A 579 23.62 -21.11 -6.40
C PHE A 579 23.60 -22.63 -6.20
N ASN A 580 24.01 -23.09 -5.01
CA ASN A 580 24.00 -24.50 -4.64
C ASN A 580 22.95 -24.78 -3.55
N GLY A 581 21.78 -25.28 -3.97
CA GLY A 581 20.70 -25.65 -3.03
C GLY A 581 21.05 -26.76 -2.02
N ASN A 582 22.15 -27.50 -2.22
CA ASN A 582 22.65 -28.50 -1.27
C ASN A 582 23.72 -27.96 -0.31
N ALA A 583 24.10 -26.69 -0.42
CA ALA A 583 24.97 -26.07 0.57
C ALA A 583 24.26 -25.98 1.93
N SER A 584 25.02 -26.24 3.00
CA SER A 584 24.57 -26.01 4.37
C SER A 584 24.29 -24.53 4.59
N ILE A 585 23.23 -24.22 5.33
CA ILE A 585 22.85 -22.84 5.67
C ILE A 585 23.32 -22.48 7.07
N THR A 586 23.82 -21.26 7.22
CA THR A 586 24.21 -20.71 8.52
C THR A 586 22.99 -20.34 9.36
N LYS A 587 23.19 -20.15 10.67
CA LYS A 587 22.13 -19.69 11.59
C LYS A 587 21.62 -18.30 11.21
N GLY A 588 22.52 -17.39 10.82
CA GLY A 588 22.17 -16.03 10.40
C GLY A 588 21.27 -16.01 9.16
N GLU A 589 21.66 -16.73 8.11
CA GLU A 589 20.87 -16.80 6.88
C GLU A 589 19.53 -17.53 7.10
N ALA A 590 19.53 -18.59 7.89
CA ALA A 590 18.32 -19.33 8.16
C ALA A 590 17.29 -18.53 8.96
N ILE A 591 17.73 -17.76 9.97
CA ILE A 591 16.80 -16.92 10.73
C ILE A 591 16.25 -15.79 9.86
N GLU A 592 17.07 -15.18 9.00
CA GLU A 592 16.62 -14.20 8.02
C GLU A 592 15.51 -14.78 7.11
N VAL A 593 15.74 -15.96 6.53
CA VAL A 593 14.75 -16.64 5.68
C VAL A 593 13.47 -16.95 6.44
N ILE A 594 13.56 -17.44 7.69
CA ILE A 594 12.39 -17.74 8.53
C ILE A 594 11.59 -16.47 8.80
N MET A 595 12.28 -15.39 9.14
CA MET A 595 11.65 -14.12 9.48
C MET A 595 10.97 -13.49 8.26
N LYS A 596 11.65 -13.44 7.11
CA LYS A 596 11.06 -13.00 5.84
C LYS A 596 9.86 -13.87 5.41
N SER A 597 9.86 -15.15 5.79
CA SER A 597 8.79 -16.07 5.45
C SER A 597 7.54 -15.91 6.30
N LEU A 598 7.66 -15.49 7.56
CA LEU A 598 6.55 -15.53 8.53
C LEU A 598 6.01 -14.15 8.89
N THR A 599 6.80 -13.10 8.76
CA THR A 599 6.39 -11.76 9.20
C THR A 599 6.62 -10.75 8.10
N PRO A 600 5.65 -9.84 7.87
CA PRO A 600 5.93 -8.62 7.14
C PRO A 600 6.92 -7.81 7.98
N ILE A 601 8.13 -7.62 7.47
CA ILE A 601 9.14 -6.79 8.13
C ILE A 601 9.13 -5.47 7.37
N TYR A 602 8.11 -4.67 7.67
CA TYR A 602 8.08 -3.28 7.24
C TYR A 602 8.78 -2.47 8.33
N SER A 603 9.95 -1.91 8.04
CA SER A 603 10.60 -0.97 8.97
C SER A 603 9.82 0.33 9.15
N ILE A 604 8.83 0.58 8.29
CA ILE A 604 8.07 1.83 8.21
C ILE A 604 7.12 2.01 9.42
N PHE A 605 6.87 0.97 10.23
CA PHE A 605 5.82 1.01 11.26
C PHE A 605 6.22 0.74 12.71
N ASP A 606 7.47 0.40 13.02
CA ASP A 606 7.89 0.18 14.42
C ASP A 606 8.51 1.46 15.02
N GLY A 607 7.68 2.48 15.22
CA GLY A 607 7.99 3.66 16.04
C GLY A 607 7.91 3.41 17.56
N GLU A 608 7.81 2.16 18.01
CA GLU A 608 7.59 1.79 19.42
C GLU A 608 8.77 1.07 20.10
N HIS A 609 9.98 1.09 19.52
CA HIS A 609 11.16 0.43 20.09
C HIS A 609 12.30 1.39 20.47
N GLU A 610 11.96 2.59 20.96
CA GLU A 610 12.95 3.56 21.45
C GLU A 610 13.75 3.12 22.69
N ASP A 611 13.40 1.99 23.33
CA ASP A 611 14.07 1.50 24.55
C ASP A 611 14.48 0.01 24.50
N SER A 612 14.45 -0.68 23.35
CA SER A 612 14.90 -2.08 23.32
C SER A 612 16.43 -2.16 23.33
N GLU A 613 17.02 -2.51 24.47
CA GLU A 613 18.43 -2.91 24.55
C GLU A 613 18.69 -4.05 23.56
N GLN A 614 19.80 -3.97 22.79
CA GLN A 614 20.23 -5.05 21.90
C GLN A 614 20.31 -6.37 22.69
N THR A 615 19.73 -7.45 22.16
CA THR A 615 19.67 -8.72 22.89
C THR A 615 21.03 -9.40 22.94
N PHE A 616 21.78 -9.36 21.84
CA PHE A 616 23.08 -10.01 21.71
C PHE A 616 24.19 -8.97 21.53
N GLU A 617 25.29 -9.10 22.29
CA GLU A 617 26.39 -8.13 22.30
C GLU A 617 27.08 -7.98 20.93
N ASN A 618 27.06 -9.03 20.12
CA ASN A 618 27.70 -9.07 18.80
C ASN A 618 26.78 -8.62 17.64
N ILE A 619 25.52 -8.28 17.90
CA ILE A 619 24.54 -7.85 16.89
C ILE A 619 24.01 -6.47 17.28
N GLY A 620 24.75 -5.43 16.90
CA GLY A 620 24.32 -4.04 17.10
C GLY A 620 23.33 -3.56 16.05
N GLN A 621 22.74 -2.37 16.26
CA GLN A 621 21.74 -1.76 15.38
C GLN A 621 22.19 -1.61 13.91
N ASP A 622 23.48 -1.42 13.68
CA ASP A 622 24.07 -1.31 12.32
C ASP A 622 24.25 -2.68 11.63
N HIS A 623 24.03 -3.80 12.33
CA HIS A 623 24.21 -5.13 11.78
C HIS A 623 23.07 -5.45 10.77
N PRO A 624 23.35 -5.99 9.57
CA PRO A 624 22.31 -6.29 8.58
C PRO A 624 21.20 -7.22 9.07
N LEU A 625 21.52 -8.09 10.03
CA LEU A 625 20.56 -9.01 10.65
C LEU A 625 19.87 -8.49 11.91
N TYR A 626 20.15 -7.27 12.36
CA TYR A 626 19.65 -6.75 13.64
C TYR A 626 18.12 -6.87 13.75
N LEU A 627 17.39 -6.32 12.78
CA LEU A 627 15.92 -6.34 12.78
C LEU A 627 15.36 -7.77 12.78
N TYR A 628 15.93 -8.68 11.99
CA TYR A 628 15.49 -10.06 11.92
C TYR A 628 15.73 -10.80 13.26
N ILE A 629 16.87 -10.56 13.89
CA ILE A 629 17.26 -11.18 15.15
C ILE A 629 16.40 -10.66 16.30
N GLU A 630 16.25 -9.35 16.44
CA GLU A 630 15.42 -8.77 17.51
C GLU A 630 13.95 -9.15 17.35
N ARG A 631 13.44 -9.21 16.11
CA ARG A 631 12.09 -9.74 15.85
C ARG A 631 11.97 -11.22 16.19
N ALA A 632 12.97 -12.03 15.85
CA ALA A 632 12.98 -13.45 16.22
C ALA A 632 13.03 -13.65 17.74
N VAL A 633 13.74 -12.78 18.46
CA VAL A 633 13.78 -12.76 19.93
C VAL A 633 12.43 -12.34 20.51
N SER A 634 11.80 -11.28 20.01
CA SER A 634 10.50 -10.82 20.51
C SER A 634 9.39 -11.85 20.27
N MET A 635 9.50 -12.62 19.20
CA MET A 635 8.64 -13.79 18.92
C MET A 635 9.01 -15.03 19.74
N GLY A 636 10.12 -15.01 20.49
CA GLY A 636 10.61 -16.12 21.30
C GLY A 636 11.17 -17.30 20.50
N ILE A 637 11.53 -17.08 19.23
CA ILE A 637 12.18 -18.07 18.34
C ILE A 637 13.63 -18.27 18.80
N LEU A 638 14.35 -17.17 18.99
CA LEU A 638 15.68 -17.16 19.56
C LEU A 638 15.61 -17.04 21.09
N ASP A 639 16.51 -17.75 21.77
CA ASP A 639 16.62 -17.72 23.24
C ASP A 639 17.64 -16.64 23.64
N GLN A 640 17.38 -15.95 24.76
CA GLN A 640 18.22 -14.88 25.31
C GLN A 640 19.24 -15.41 26.33
N GLY A 641 19.39 -16.73 26.48
CA GLY A 641 20.25 -17.35 27.48
C GLY A 641 21.77 -17.17 27.25
N ALA A 642 22.20 -16.67 26.09
CA ALA A 642 23.61 -16.43 25.74
C ALA A 642 23.83 -14.95 25.42
N ALA A 643 25.03 -14.44 25.71
CA ALA A 643 25.40 -13.05 25.44
C ALA A 643 25.64 -12.77 23.95
N GLU A 644 26.04 -13.79 23.18
CA GLU A 644 26.32 -13.67 21.74
C GLU A 644 25.49 -14.69 20.95
N PHE A 645 25.15 -14.33 19.71
CA PHE A 645 24.51 -15.21 18.73
C PHE A 645 25.47 -15.50 17.58
N ASP A 646 25.92 -16.76 17.47
CA ASP A 646 26.85 -17.20 16.42
C ASP A 646 26.11 -17.36 15.08
N ILE A 647 26.16 -16.31 14.26
CA ILE A 647 25.48 -16.23 12.96
C ILE A 647 26.14 -17.13 11.90
N ASP A 648 27.44 -17.41 12.03
CA ASP A 648 28.24 -18.13 11.02
C ASP A 648 28.21 -19.66 11.25
N ALA A 649 27.81 -20.10 12.44
CA ALA A 649 27.60 -21.52 12.72
C ALA A 649 26.52 -22.12 11.82
N MET A 650 26.76 -23.34 11.34
CA MET A 650 25.79 -24.10 10.55
C MET A 650 24.59 -24.49 11.40
N LEU A 651 23.39 -24.37 10.84
CA LEU A 651 22.16 -24.75 11.53
C LEU A 651 21.96 -26.27 11.48
N THR A 652 21.80 -26.91 12.64
CA THR A 652 21.49 -28.34 12.71
C THR A 652 19.97 -28.60 12.61
N ARG A 653 19.61 -29.83 12.23
CA ARG A 653 18.20 -30.23 12.07
C ARG A 653 17.38 -30.18 13.36
N GLU A 654 17.98 -30.50 14.50
CA GLU A 654 17.29 -30.41 15.79
C GLU A 654 17.13 -28.96 16.30
N GLU A 655 18.08 -28.07 15.99
CA GLU A 655 17.94 -26.64 16.24
C GLU A 655 16.84 -26.01 15.36
N LEU A 656 16.78 -26.37 14.07
CA LEU A 656 15.69 -25.94 13.18
C LEU A 656 14.32 -26.38 13.72
N ALA A 657 14.22 -27.62 14.23
CA ALA A 657 13.00 -28.10 14.87
C ALA A 657 12.61 -27.22 16.07
N ALA A 658 13.60 -26.78 16.85
CA ALA A 658 13.36 -25.87 17.97
C ALA A 658 12.81 -24.52 17.51
N TRP A 659 13.46 -23.88 16.53
CA TRP A 659 13.02 -22.59 15.98
C TRP A 659 11.61 -22.65 15.41
N TYR A 660 11.29 -23.67 14.64
CA TYR A 660 9.95 -23.85 14.07
C TYR A 660 8.86 -24.03 15.11
N ILE A 661 9.10 -24.84 16.13
CA ILE A 661 8.11 -25.07 17.19
C ILE A 661 7.93 -23.83 18.07
N ARG A 662 8.98 -23.03 18.26
CA ARG A 662 8.87 -21.72 18.91
C ARG A 662 8.09 -20.72 18.08
N ALA A 663 8.32 -20.66 16.76
CA ALA A 663 7.55 -19.81 15.85
C ALA A 663 6.04 -20.13 15.87
N LEU A 664 5.66 -21.38 16.17
CA LEU A 664 4.26 -21.78 16.39
C LEU A 664 3.72 -21.49 17.81
N GLY A 665 4.51 -20.86 18.68
CA GLY A 665 4.14 -20.57 20.07
C GLY A 665 4.11 -21.81 20.98
N LEU A 666 4.75 -22.92 20.58
CA LEU A 666 4.63 -24.22 21.25
C LEU A 666 5.79 -24.57 22.20
N GLU A 667 6.67 -23.61 22.50
CA GLU A 667 7.84 -23.82 23.36
C GLU A 667 7.50 -24.47 24.72
N LYS A 668 6.44 -24.00 25.38
CA LYS A 668 6.02 -24.52 26.69
C LYS A 668 5.66 -26.01 26.64
N ALA A 669 5.04 -26.45 25.55
CA ALA A 669 4.73 -27.86 25.32
C ALA A 669 6.00 -28.65 25.02
N ALA A 670 6.85 -28.12 24.14
CA ALA A 670 8.10 -28.75 23.72
C ALA A 670 9.09 -28.99 24.89
N LYS A 671 9.17 -28.07 25.86
CA LYS A 671 10.01 -28.22 27.06
C LYS A 671 9.61 -29.42 27.94
N GLN A 672 8.42 -29.99 27.78
CA GLN A 672 8.00 -31.22 28.49
C GLN A 672 8.58 -32.49 27.83
N GLY A 673 9.88 -32.51 27.50
CA GLY A 673 10.52 -33.55 26.67
C GLY A 673 10.30 -35.00 27.14
N ASP A 674 10.06 -35.23 28.42
CA ASP A 674 9.86 -36.56 29.00
C ASP A 674 8.55 -37.23 28.58
N ILE A 675 7.52 -36.45 28.23
CA ILE A 675 6.23 -37.00 27.80
C ILE A 675 6.28 -37.52 26.36
N TYR A 676 7.27 -37.08 25.58
CA TYR A 676 7.41 -37.43 24.18
C TYR A 676 8.27 -38.68 23.98
N LYS A 677 7.86 -39.53 23.04
CA LYS A 677 8.62 -40.69 22.57
C LYS A 677 8.91 -40.54 21.09
N LEU A 678 10.18 -40.41 20.75
CA LEU A 678 10.64 -40.33 19.37
C LEU A 678 10.66 -41.72 18.75
N LYS A 679 10.08 -41.86 17.55
CA LYS A 679 10.01 -43.12 16.80
C LYS A 679 11.07 -43.16 15.69
N PHE A 680 12.28 -42.74 16.02
CA PHE A 680 13.42 -42.72 15.10
C PHE A 680 14.51 -43.67 15.59
N ALA A 681 15.24 -44.27 14.66
CA ALA A 681 16.32 -45.23 14.95
C ALA A 681 17.48 -44.57 15.72
N ASP A 682 17.71 -43.28 15.46
CA ASP A 682 18.71 -42.40 16.07
C ASP A 682 18.12 -41.48 17.15
N ALA A 683 16.96 -41.82 17.72
CA ALA A 683 16.33 -41.01 18.78
C ALA A 683 17.25 -40.74 19.98
N ALA A 684 18.23 -41.61 20.24
CA ALA A 684 19.22 -41.43 21.32
C ALA A 684 20.26 -40.33 21.02
N ASN A 685 20.41 -39.92 19.75
CA ASN A 685 21.33 -38.86 19.33
C ASN A 685 20.71 -37.47 19.46
N VAL A 686 19.38 -37.38 19.66
CA VAL A 686 18.68 -36.10 19.85
C VAL A 686 19.01 -35.56 21.24
N GLN A 687 19.46 -34.31 21.32
CA GLN A 687 19.75 -33.70 22.61
C GLN A 687 18.49 -33.60 23.47
N SER A 688 18.65 -33.80 24.79
CA SER A 688 17.51 -33.91 25.70
C SER A 688 16.58 -32.68 25.66
N GLN A 689 17.16 -31.49 25.46
CA GLN A 689 16.42 -30.22 25.36
C GLN A 689 15.56 -30.10 24.10
N TYR A 690 15.92 -30.76 22.99
CA TYR A 690 15.20 -30.70 21.72
C TYR A 690 14.23 -31.86 21.51
N LYS A 691 14.19 -32.82 22.43
CA LYS A 691 13.37 -34.04 22.30
C LYS A 691 11.89 -33.74 22.05
N GLY A 692 11.32 -32.75 22.75
CA GLY A 692 9.94 -32.34 22.54
C GLY A 692 9.74 -31.56 21.24
N HIS A 693 10.69 -30.70 20.87
CA HIS A 693 10.65 -29.96 19.59
C HIS A 693 10.68 -30.89 18.39
N VAL A 694 11.61 -31.86 18.38
CA VAL A 694 11.70 -32.89 17.34
C VAL A 694 10.42 -33.72 17.25
N ALA A 695 9.83 -34.08 18.40
CA ALA A 695 8.57 -34.82 18.44
C ALA A 695 7.43 -34.02 17.80
N LEU A 696 7.26 -32.76 18.20
CA LEU A 696 6.21 -31.88 17.70
C LEU A 696 6.40 -31.54 16.23
N ALA A 697 7.62 -31.20 15.80
CA ALA A 697 7.91 -30.86 14.41
C ALA A 697 7.60 -32.02 13.46
N ASN A 698 7.86 -33.26 13.90
CA ASN A 698 7.46 -34.46 13.15
C ASN A 698 5.95 -34.72 13.23
N THR A 699 5.29 -34.50 14.37
CA THR A 699 3.84 -34.65 14.51
C THR A 699 3.05 -33.70 13.61
N TYR A 700 3.49 -32.45 13.49
CA TYR A 700 2.90 -31.47 12.57
C TYR A 700 3.36 -31.66 11.11
N GLY A 701 4.22 -32.65 10.84
CA GLY A 701 4.67 -32.98 9.49
C GLY A 701 5.63 -31.96 8.87
N ILE A 702 6.10 -30.98 9.65
CA ILE A 702 7.01 -29.91 9.22
C ILE A 702 8.38 -30.51 8.88
N LEU A 703 8.97 -31.22 9.86
CA LEU A 703 10.24 -31.94 9.70
C LEU A 703 10.01 -33.45 9.85
N GLN A 704 10.10 -34.15 8.72
CA GLN A 704 9.90 -35.60 8.65
C GLN A 704 11.23 -36.34 8.70
N GLY A 705 11.23 -37.56 9.24
CA GLY A 705 12.40 -38.45 9.17
C GLY A 705 12.68 -38.95 7.76
N SER A 706 13.90 -39.43 7.54
CA SER A 706 14.29 -40.09 6.29
C SER A 706 13.50 -41.38 6.07
N LYS A 707 13.48 -41.87 4.81
CA LYS A 707 12.85 -43.17 4.47
C LYS A 707 13.42 -44.36 5.27
N GLY A 708 14.64 -44.23 5.81
CA GLY A 708 15.29 -45.23 6.66
C GLY A 708 14.86 -45.19 8.13
N GLY A 709 13.97 -44.27 8.53
CA GLY A 709 13.51 -44.12 9.92
C GLY A 709 14.46 -43.32 10.82
N TYR A 710 15.36 -42.52 10.24
CA TYR A 710 16.30 -41.67 10.98
C TYR A 710 15.85 -40.20 10.95
N PHE A 711 16.05 -39.47 12.04
CA PHE A 711 15.81 -38.04 12.10
C PHE A 711 17.03 -37.22 11.65
N ASN A 712 18.25 -37.71 11.90
CA ASN A 712 19.55 -37.04 11.71
C ASN A 712 19.63 -35.71 12.47
N PRO A 713 19.66 -35.70 13.81
CA PRO A 713 19.60 -34.47 14.60
C PRO A 713 20.77 -33.51 14.38
N ASP A 714 21.98 -34.05 14.22
CA ASP A 714 23.25 -33.33 14.04
C ASP A 714 23.54 -32.95 12.58
N GLN A 715 22.69 -33.36 11.64
CA GLN A 715 22.84 -33.00 10.25
C GLN A 715 22.63 -31.49 10.05
N GLU A 716 23.58 -30.85 9.36
CA GLU A 716 23.45 -29.48 8.87
C GLU A 716 22.31 -29.37 7.85
N VAL A 717 21.49 -28.34 8.01
CA VAL A 717 20.35 -28.05 7.14
C VAL A 717 20.86 -27.42 5.85
N THR A 718 20.34 -27.84 4.71
CA THR A 718 20.64 -27.19 3.41
C THR A 718 19.56 -26.18 3.00
N TYR A 719 19.88 -25.25 2.10
CA TYR A 719 18.87 -24.33 1.53
C TYR A 719 17.64 -25.06 0.99
N ALA A 720 17.84 -26.16 0.24
CA ALA A 720 16.74 -26.96 -0.29
C ALA A 720 15.86 -27.57 0.82
N GLN A 721 16.47 -28.00 1.92
CA GLN A 721 15.71 -28.56 3.04
C GLN A 721 14.91 -27.48 3.76
N LEU A 722 15.53 -26.32 4.00
CA LEU A 722 14.87 -25.16 4.59
C LEU A 722 13.70 -24.69 3.72
N ALA A 723 13.92 -24.54 2.41
CA ALA A 723 12.89 -24.08 1.47
C ALA A 723 11.64 -24.96 1.45
N VAL A 724 11.80 -26.28 1.54
CA VAL A 724 10.66 -27.20 1.61
C VAL A 724 10.00 -27.17 2.98
N SER A 725 10.78 -27.11 4.07
CA SER A 725 10.22 -27.20 5.42
C SER A 725 9.55 -25.91 5.87
N ILE A 726 10.02 -24.74 5.41
CA ILE A 726 9.48 -23.43 5.79
C ILE A 726 8.07 -23.22 5.23
N LEU A 727 7.77 -23.74 4.03
CA LEU A 727 6.41 -23.73 3.47
C LEU A 727 5.43 -24.58 4.30
N ARG A 728 5.90 -25.69 4.88
CA ARG A 728 5.09 -26.51 5.79
C ARG A 728 4.86 -25.81 7.12
N LEU A 729 5.88 -25.12 7.63
CA LEU A 729 5.75 -24.26 8.80
C LEU A 729 4.71 -23.17 8.56
N ALA A 730 4.82 -22.44 7.45
CA ALA A 730 3.91 -21.35 7.12
C ALA A 730 2.46 -21.84 7.01
N LYS A 731 2.25 -23.01 6.39
CA LYS A 731 0.93 -23.65 6.35
C LYS A 731 0.36 -23.93 7.75
N GLU A 732 1.17 -24.46 8.66
CA GLU A 732 0.76 -24.73 10.05
C GLU A 732 0.56 -23.43 10.86
N ALA A 733 1.40 -22.41 10.63
CA ALA A 733 1.28 -21.10 11.25
C ALA A 733 -0.06 -20.44 10.89
N TYR A 734 -0.44 -20.47 9.61
CA TYR A 734 -1.72 -19.97 9.13
C TYR A 734 -2.93 -20.69 9.78
N GLU A 735 -2.86 -22.01 9.98
CA GLU A 735 -3.96 -22.76 10.62
C GLU A 735 -4.21 -22.31 12.05
N ARG A 736 -3.14 -21.96 12.77
CA ARG A 736 -3.18 -21.64 14.19
C ARG A 736 -3.59 -20.23 14.47
N ASN A 737 -3.12 -19.29 13.65
CA ASN A 737 -3.44 -17.89 13.82
C ASN A 737 -3.48 -17.15 12.48
N PRO A 738 -4.60 -17.21 11.75
CA PRO A 738 -4.75 -16.52 10.47
C PRO A 738 -4.84 -14.99 10.61
N TYR A 739 -4.78 -14.46 11.84
CA TYR A 739 -4.84 -13.02 12.16
C TYR A 739 -3.57 -12.51 12.85
N MET A 740 -2.50 -13.31 12.95
CA MET A 740 -1.24 -12.92 13.61
C MET A 740 -0.28 -12.14 12.71
N TYR A 741 -0.51 -12.17 11.40
CA TYR A 741 0.47 -11.81 10.38
C TYR A 741 -0.15 -10.94 9.30
#